data_AF-A0A5C2FN25-F1
#
_entry.id   AF-A0A5C2FN25-F1
#
_cell.length_a   1.000
_cell.length_b   1.000
_cell.length_c   1.000
_cell.angle_alpha   90.00
_cell.angle_beta   90.00
_cell.angle_gamma   90.00
#
_symmetry.space_group_name_H-M   'P 1'
#
loop_
_entity.id
_entity.type
_entity.pdbx_description
1 polymer ?
#
loop_
_entity_poly.entity_id
_entity_poly.type
_entity_poly.pdbx_seq_one_letter_code
_entity_poly.pdbx_strand_id
1 'polypeptide(L)'
;MTELFPGVDAIYSTYLQVPSTSQVDTPGSTHRWHILDNHEELQQRGIDPVGTLLCVHGNPTWSYLWRSLLNHVSEHSLPWRVVAVDQLDMGFSERTGTFRRLSDRVNDLGDLTGALGLAGKVTTVGHDWGGIISLGWAVSHQEQLENVVLTNTAIHPAGFELPAALKLASHPAVHSWGTKTSPAFLQVTHSLAQPALAPEVRKAFMAPYTSAAKRDGVANFVADIPFSPEHPSRPALDEISQAVRSLKVPALMLWGPKDPVFSDRYLRDLLSRLPHAQVHRFEGSSHLVGEDNDIAAPIFQWLAGEKESRNTSRAESLGDYRPMLAELDSRTNDHSAAVVDINPARSLSWAELGERVNALATGLRQIGVKAGDRVNLLVPPSIELTSLIYACLRLGAVIVVADAGLGAKGMGRAIKGSGPRFLIGIERALTGARLFGWPGTRISADNLPAAKRKLLGVAHTLPELYAAGGKAATGSSAFEPADPDADAAVLFTSGSTGPAKGVVYTHRQLAAMRDTLRETYNLKAGSALVAGFAPFALLGPALGATSVTPDMDVTAPRTLTATALADAAAAVHATTVFASPAALANVLETKDALDQVQRKTLEGVSLMLSAGAPIPEPLLAKVQELVPQAKIHTPYGMTEALPVTDIDLPGIRAAGAGNGVCVGTAVAGATVAIAPIDALGVAGDEPEYTPNATGEILVRAPHVKDRYDRLWVTEQHSSSIPGWHRTGDVGHLDDQGRLWVEGRLGHVLRTATGAITPVAAEHAAEAVAGAGRAALVGVGPDGTQAAVVVMETVPPARKPGPASSELARQVRSAVAATGTDVAAVLVVPNLPTDIRHNSKIDRAALAGWAAATLAGGRIRNP
;
A
#
# COMPACT_ATOMS: atom_id res chain seq x y z
N MET A 1 25.36 9.12 29.72
CA MET A 1 26.59 8.54 29.16
C MET A 1 27.21 9.59 28.23
N THR A 2 28.51 9.50 27.91
CA THR A 2 29.14 10.48 27.01
C THR A 2 28.93 10.02 25.58
N GLU A 3 28.27 10.82 24.74
CA GLU A 3 28.10 10.52 23.30
C GLU A 3 29.37 10.85 22.50
N LEU A 4 29.81 9.94 21.62
CA LEU A 4 30.91 10.17 20.66
C LEU A 4 30.42 10.88 19.40
N PHE A 5 29.23 10.49 18.95
CA PHE A 5 28.49 11.05 17.82
C PHE A 5 27.01 11.11 18.20
N PRO A 6 26.16 11.91 17.52
CA PRO A 6 24.74 12.00 17.85
C PRO A 6 24.08 10.61 17.91
N GLY A 7 23.62 10.22 19.09
CA GLY A 7 22.99 8.92 19.32
C GLY A 7 23.95 7.72 19.28
N VAL A 8 25.26 7.90 19.52
CA VAL A 8 26.21 6.81 19.76
C VAL A 8 26.92 7.05 21.08
N ASP A 9 26.54 6.27 22.09
CA ASP A 9 27.21 6.27 23.38
C ASP A 9 28.63 5.71 23.30
N ALA A 10 29.54 6.28 24.07
CA ALA A 10 30.94 5.86 24.11
C ALA A 10 31.13 4.40 24.52
N ILE A 11 30.21 3.83 25.31
CA ILE A 11 30.27 2.43 25.74
C ILE A 11 30.14 1.44 24.57
N TYR A 12 29.53 1.86 23.45
CA TYR A 12 29.35 0.99 22.29
C TYR A 12 30.65 0.83 21.49
N SER A 13 31.49 1.86 21.46
CA SER A 13 32.65 1.89 20.57
C SER A 13 33.82 1.07 21.14
N THR A 14 34.22 0.04 20.40
CA THR A 14 35.35 -0.81 20.80
C THR A 14 36.21 -1.23 19.60
N TYR A 15 37.43 -1.69 19.90
CA TYR A 15 38.37 -2.18 18.91
C TYR A 15 38.76 -3.63 19.20
N LEU A 16 38.81 -4.46 18.16
CA LEU A 16 39.19 -5.86 18.24
C LEU A 16 40.37 -6.17 17.31
N GLN A 17 41.29 -7.01 17.74
CA GLN A 17 42.34 -7.57 16.90
C GLN A 17 41.86 -8.91 16.35
N VAL A 18 41.77 -9.01 15.01
CA VAL A 18 41.18 -10.17 14.33
C VAL A 18 42.24 -10.80 13.43
N PRO A 19 42.62 -12.07 13.65
CA PRO A 19 43.46 -12.81 12.74
C PRO A 19 42.79 -12.94 11.36
N SER A 20 43.52 -12.64 10.29
CA SER A 20 43.00 -12.75 8.92
C SER A 20 43.28 -14.14 8.34
N THR A 21 42.26 -14.73 7.74
CA THR A 21 42.36 -15.92 6.90
C THR A 21 42.24 -15.59 5.41
N SER A 22 42.04 -14.31 5.06
CA SER A 22 41.85 -13.85 3.70
C SER A 22 43.13 -13.99 2.86
N GLN A 23 43.01 -14.57 1.67
CA GLN A 23 44.15 -14.87 0.78
C GLN A 23 44.91 -13.63 0.30
N VAL A 24 44.24 -12.48 0.33
CA VAL A 24 44.79 -11.16 0.02
C VAL A 24 45.83 -10.70 1.06
N ASP A 25 45.80 -11.26 2.27
CA ASP A 25 46.72 -10.93 3.35
C ASP A 25 47.88 -11.92 3.47
N THR A 26 48.98 -11.47 4.08
CA THR A 26 50.09 -12.39 4.39
C THR A 26 49.65 -13.36 5.49
N PRO A 27 49.92 -14.67 5.39
CA PRO A 27 49.55 -15.63 6.44
C PRO A 27 50.02 -15.20 7.84
N GLY A 28 49.10 -15.22 8.82
CA GLY A 28 49.36 -14.75 10.19
C GLY A 28 49.13 -13.26 10.43
N SER A 29 48.66 -12.52 9.42
CA SER A 29 48.25 -11.11 9.59
C SER A 29 47.11 -11.00 10.61
N THR A 30 47.11 -9.91 11.36
CA THR A 30 46.03 -9.55 12.29
C THR A 30 45.67 -8.10 11.99
N HIS A 31 44.39 -7.80 11.87
CA HIS A 31 43.90 -6.45 11.61
C HIS A 31 43.08 -5.91 12.77
N ARG A 32 43.16 -4.59 12.97
CA ARG A 32 42.36 -3.88 13.96
C ARG A 32 41.01 -3.47 13.37
N TRP A 33 39.95 -4.03 13.93
CA TRP A 33 38.56 -3.69 13.61
C TRP A 33 38.01 -2.70 14.61
N HIS A 34 37.18 -1.78 14.14
CA HIS A 34 36.27 -0.99 14.95
C HIS A 34 34.85 -1.57 14.84
N ILE A 35 34.14 -1.67 15.96
CA ILE A 35 32.74 -2.08 16.01
C ILE A 35 31.98 -1.19 17.00
N LEU A 36 30.68 -1.06 16.79
CA LEU A 36 29.75 -0.63 17.83
C LEU A 36 29.07 -1.88 18.40
N ASP A 37 29.20 -2.12 19.69
CA ASP A 37 28.73 -3.33 20.39
C ASP A 37 28.12 -2.96 21.75
N ASN A 38 26.83 -3.24 21.94
CA ASN A 38 26.16 -2.96 23.21
C ASN A 38 26.38 -4.04 24.29
N HIS A 39 27.22 -5.05 24.05
CA HIS A 39 27.41 -6.14 25.01
C HIS A 39 27.89 -5.67 26.38
N GLU A 40 28.79 -4.69 26.45
CA GLU A 40 29.26 -4.13 27.72
C GLU A 40 28.11 -3.46 28.50
N GLU A 41 27.24 -2.71 27.81
CA GLU A 41 26.05 -2.10 28.43
C GLU A 41 25.11 -3.19 29.00
N LEU A 42 24.86 -4.24 28.23
CA LEU A 42 24.02 -5.38 28.65
C LEU A 42 24.62 -6.08 29.88
N GLN A 43 25.93 -6.32 29.90
CA GLN A 43 26.63 -6.91 31.04
C GLN A 43 26.55 -6.03 32.29
N GLN A 44 26.77 -4.72 32.16
CA GLN A 44 26.66 -3.79 33.29
C GLN A 44 25.24 -3.75 33.87
N ARG A 45 24.23 -4.02 33.05
CA ARG A 45 22.81 -4.11 33.45
C ARG A 45 22.39 -5.51 33.92
N GLY A 46 23.26 -6.51 33.85
CA GLY A 46 22.95 -7.90 34.19
C GLY A 46 21.93 -8.55 33.26
N ILE A 47 21.93 -8.17 31.98
CA ILE A 47 20.98 -8.63 30.96
C ILE A 47 21.67 -9.62 30.02
N ASP A 48 21.16 -10.85 29.97
CA ASP A 48 21.60 -11.86 29.01
C ASP A 48 20.86 -11.71 27.68
N PRO A 49 21.57 -11.57 26.54
CA PRO A 49 20.91 -11.38 25.26
C PRO A 49 20.29 -12.67 24.71
N VAL A 50 19.11 -12.56 24.09
CA VAL A 50 18.41 -13.70 23.45
C VAL A 50 19.03 -14.14 22.11
N GLY A 51 19.90 -13.29 21.55
CA GLY A 51 20.58 -13.49 20.28
C GLY A 51 21.45 -12.28 19.93
N THR A 52 22.06 -12.30 18.73
CA THR A 52 22.89 -11.20 18.23
C THR A 52 22.35 -10.67 16.89
N LEU A 53 22.23 -9.35 16.75
CA LEU A 53 22.08 -8.67 15.47
C LEU A 53 23.48 -8.33 14.94
N LEU A 54 23.85 -8.93 13.81
CA LEU A 54 25.08 -8.63 13.09
C LEU A 54 24.78 -7.62 11.97
N CYS A 55 25.06 -6.34 12.23
CA CYS A 55 24.71 -5.24 11.33
C CYS A 55 25.88 -4.87 10.41
N VAL A 56 25.66 -4.96 9.10
CA VAL A 56 26.68 -4.78 8.06
C VAL A 56 26.26 -3.65 7.12
N HIS A 57 26.99 -2.54 7.16
CA HIS A 57 26.74 -1.36 6.32
C HIS A 57 27.34 -1.53 4.91
N GLY A 58 26.89 -0.69 3.96
CA GLY A 58 27.47 -0.59 2.61
C GLY A 58 28.35 0.65 2.41
N ASN A 59 28.62 1.02 1.16
CA ASN A 59 29.56 2.09 0.82
C ASN A 59 28.82 3.37 0.37
N PRO A 60 29.13 4.56 0.92
CA PRO A 60 30.27 4.92 1.76
C PRO A 60 29.88 5.19 3.22
N THR A 61 28.97 4.38 3.77
CA THR A 61 28.55 4.48 5.18
C THR A 61 29.51 3.71 6.10
N TRP A 62 29.23 3.73 7.40
CA TRP A 62 29.94 2.97 8.43
C TRP A 62 28.96 2.56 9.55
N SER A 63 29.40 1.82 10.57
CA SER A 63 28.58 1.26 11.66
C SER A 63 27.58 2.24 12.30
N TYR A 64 27.87 3.55 12.28
CA TYR A 64 26.96 4.63 12.70
C TYR A 64 25.56 4.59 12.08
N LEU A 65 25.41 3.98 10.89
CA LEU A 65 24.12 3.75 10.24
C LEU A 65 23.13 2.98 11.13
N TRP A 66 23.64 2.12 12.01
CA TRP A 66 22.85 1.18 12.82
C TRP A 66 22.59 1.66 14.25
N ARG A 67 22.95 2.91 14.59
CA ARG A 67 22.84 3.45 15.95
C ARG A 67 21.42 3.39 16.53
N SER A 68 20.39 3.51 15.69
CA SER A 68 18.99 3.38 16.14
C SER A 68 18.69 1.98 16.68
N LEU A 69 19.30 0.93 16.15
CA LEU A 69 19.15 -0.44 16.66
C LEU A 69 19.80 -0.63 18.02
N LEU A 70 20.98 -0.02 18.23
CA LEU A 70 21.67 -0.02 19.52
C LEU A 70 20.81 0.66 20.59
N ASN A 71 20.33 1.87 20.30
CA ASN A 71 19.56 2.68 21.25
C ASN A 71 18.17 2.09 21.55
N HIS A 72 17.55 1.40 20.59
CA HIS A 72 16.24 0.79 20.78
C HIS A 72 16.25 -0.35 21.83
N VAL A 73 17.34 -1.13 21.90
CA VAL A 73 17.49 -2.16 22.94
C VAL A 73 17.51 -1.52 24.32
N SER A 74 18.14 -0.36 24.46
CA SER A 74 18.26 0.31 25.76
C SER A 74 16.92 0.76 26.31
N GLU A 75 15.94 1.02 25.44
CA GLU A 75 14.61 1.53 25.77
C GLU A 75 13.54 0.44 25.97
N HIS A 76 13.77 -0.81 25.54
CA HIS A 76 12.75 -1.87 25.47
C HIS A 76 13.18 -3.21 26.11
N SER A 77 12.22 -4.12 26.32
CA SER A 77 12.38 -5.34 27.12
C SER A 77 12.87 -6.58 26.36
N LEU A 78 13.24 -6.48 25.08
CA LEU A 78 13.82 -7.57 24.28
C LEU A 78 15.34 -7.41 24.16
N PRO A 79 16.14 -8.15 24.95
CA PRO A 79 17.55 -7.90 25.04
C PRO A 79 18.30 -8.59 23.89
N TRP A 80 18.57 -7.88 22.80
CA TRP A 80 19.47 -8.38 21.77
C TRP A 80 20.85 -7.71 21.90
N ARG A 81 21.91 -8.50 21.73
CA ARG A 81 23.23 -7.92 21.47
C ARG A 81 23.23 -7.36 20.06
N VAL A 82 23.61 -6.11 19.87
CA VAL A 82 23.73 -5.49 18.54
C VAL A 82 25.21 -5.25 18.29
N VAL A 83 25.73 -5.85 17.22
CA VAL A 83 27.11 -5.68 16.76
C VAL A 83 27.08 -5.05 15.38
N ALA A 84 27.38 -3.75 15.29
CA ALA A 84 27.51 -3.02 14.04
C ALA A 84 28.98 -2.89 13.66
N VAL A 85 29.35 -3.49 12.54
CA VAL A 85 30.77 -3.64 12.14
C VAL A 85 31.22 -2.48 11.27
N ASP A 86 32.43 -1.96 11.45
CA ASP A 86 33.11 -1.23 10.37
C ASP A 86 33.94 -2.23 9.57
N GLN A 87 33.59 -2.42 8.29
CA GLN A 87 34.42 -3.28 7.42
C GLN A 87 35.86 -2.79 7.36
N LEU A 88 36.84 -3.69 7.14
CA LEU A 88 38.21 -3.28 6.84
C LEU A 88 38.24 -2.27 5.67
N ASP A 89 39.13 -1.29 5.80
CA ASP A 89 39.25 -0.10 4.94
C ASP A 89 38.10 0.93 5.02
N MET A 90 37.04 0.64 5.79
CA MET A 90 35.89 1.51 6.00
C MET A 90 35.79 1.98 7.46
N GLY A 91 34.94 2.99 7.72
CA GLY A 91 34.73 3.51 9.09
C GLY A 91 36.04 3.81 9.83
N PHE A 92 36.12 3.42 11.09
CA PHE A 92 37.31 3.53 11.94
C PHE A 92 38.17 2.26 12.01
N SER A 93 37.81 1.20 11.27
CA SER A 93 38.64 0.01 11.09
C SER A 93 39.95 0.34 10.36
N GLU A 94 40.93 -0.56 10.49
CA GLU A 94 42.25 -0.41 9.87
C GLU A 94 42.17 -0.14 8.36
N ARG A 95 43.05 0.75 7.88
CA ARG A 95 43.34 0.93 6.45
C ARG A 95 44.48 -0.02 6.11
N THR A 96 44.13 -1.15 5.51
CA THR A 96 45.01 -2.29 5.24
C THR A 96 45.98 -2.01 4.10
N GLY A 97 45.62 -1.08 3.20
CA GLY A 97 46.41 -0.74 2.01
C GLY A 97 46.29 -1.78 0.89
N THR A 98 45.45 -2.80 1.06
CA THR A 98 45.25 -3.88 0.09
C THR A 98 43.90 -3.76 -0.62
N PHE A 99 43.83 -4.19 -1.88
CA PHE A 99 42.57 -4.18 -2.62
C PHE A 99 41.73 -5.41 -2.25
N ARG A 100 40.78 -5.25 -1.33
CA ARG A 100 39.86 -6.30 -0.89
C ARG A 100 38.63 -6.41 -1.77
N ARG A 101 38.41 -7.59 -2.34
CA ARG A 101 37.25 -7.94 -3.17
C ARG A 101 36.07 -8.45 -2.35
N LEU A 102 34.93 -8.65 -3.00
CA LEU A 102 33.72 -9.19 -2.36
C LEU A 102 33.97 -10.49 -1.57
N SER A 103 34.71 -11.46 -2.14
CA SER A 103 35.03 -12.72 -1.45
C SER A 103 35.85 -12.50 -0.19
N ASP A 104 36.85 -11.61 -0.26
CA ASP A 104 37.70 -11.27 0.88
C ASP A 104 36.86 -10.62 1.98
N ARG A 105 35.94 -9.71 1.62
CA ARG A 105 35.07 -9.03 2.59
C ARG A 105 34.10 -9.97 3.30
N VAL A 106 33.60 -11.00 2.60
CA VAL A 106 32.77 -12.04 3.22
C VAL A 106 33.60 -12.87 4.19
N ASN A 107 34.82 -13.24 3.80
CA ASN A 107 35.74 -13.99 4.64
C ASN A 107 36.17 -13.19 5.89
N ASP A 108 36.54 -11.91 5.69
CA ASP A 108 36.89 -10.95 6.74
C ASP A 108 35.78 -10.80 7.78
N LEU A 109 34.50 -10.80 7.35
CA LEU A 109 33.35 -10.79 8.26
C LEU A 109 33.27 -12.10 9.05
N GLY A 110 33.54 -13.25 8.41
CA GLY A 110 33.66 -14.55 9.07
C GLY A 110 34.71 -14.54 10.17
N ASP A 111 35.93 -14.10 9.85
CA ASP A 111 37.04 -13.96 10.80
C ASP A 111 36.67 -13.09 12.01
N LEU A 112 36.01 -11.94 11.77
CA LEU A 112 35.53 -11.05 12.83
C LEU A 112 34.51 -11.76 13.74
N THR A 113 33.52 -12.44 13.16
CA THR A 113 32.50 -13.15 13.96
C THR A 113 33.09 -14.31 14.76
N GLY A 114 34.11 -14.99 14.21
CA GLY A 114 34.88 -16.00 14.92
C GLY A 114 35.66 -15.42 16.10
N ALA A 115 36.35 -14.29 15.89
CA ALA A 115 37.09 -13.59 16.96
C ALA A 115 36.18 -13.03 18.06
N LEU A 116 34.96 -12.63 17.72
CA LEU A 116 33.92 -12.22 18.68
C LEU A 116 33.30 -13.40 19.44
N GLY A 117 33.58 -14.64 19.03
CA GLY A 117 33.00 -15.84 19.64
C GLY A 117 31.48 -15.92 19.47
N LEU A 118 30.95 -15.46 18.32
CA LEU A 118 29.51 -15.56 18.05
C LEU A 118 29.13 -17.04 17.83
N ALA A 119 28.67 -17.71 18.88
CA ALA A 119 28.27 -19.12 18.85
C ALA A 119 26.74 -19.32 18.96
N GLY A 120 25.96 -18.23 19.03
CA GLY A 120 24.52 -18.25 19.29
C GLY A 120 23.65 -17.93 18.07
N LYS A 121 22.38 -17.59 18.32
CA LYS A 121 21.39 -17.20 17.31
C LYS A 121 21.74 -15.85 16.69
N VAL A 122 22.27 -15.85 15.47
CA VAL A 122 22.65 -14.62 14.76
C VAL A 122 21.56 -14.22 13.77
N THR A 123 21.09 -12.99 13.90
CA THR A 123 20.27 -12.30 12.90
C THR A 123 21.17 -11.35 12.11
N THR A 124 21.30 -11.55 10.80
CA THR A 124 22.05 -10.58 9.98
C THR A 124 21.17 -9.37 9.65
N VAL A 125 21.74 -8.18 9.65
CA VAL A 125 21.08 -6.93 9.23
C VAL A 125 21.94 -6.23 8.19
N GLY A 126 21.47 -6.20 6.93
CA GLY A 126 22.26 -5.73 5.80
C GLY A 126 21.72 -4.46 5.14
N HIS A 127 22.61 -3.56 4.74
CA HIS A 127 22.28 -2.40 3.91
C HIS A 127 23.28 -2.27 2.75
N ASP A 128 22.79 -1.89 1.57
CA ASP A 128 23.61 -1.62 0.38
C ASP A 128 24.55 -2.83 0.15
N TRP A 129 25.82 -2.64 -0.19
CA TRP A 129 26.77 -3.74 -0.33
C TRP A 129 27.02 -4.54 0.95
N GLY A 130 26.73 -3.97 2.13
CA GLY A 130 26.71 -4.73 3.37
C GLY A 130 25.65 -5.83 3.36
N GLY A 131 24.56 -5.65 2.62
CA GLY A 131 23.56 -6.68 2.39
C GLY A 131 24.12 -7.91 1.67
N ILE A 132 24.81 -7.76 0.54
CA ILE A 132 25.42 -8.92 -0.15
C ILE A 132 26.52 -9.59 0.69
N ILE A 133 27.32 -8.81 1.43
CA ILE A 133 28.36 -9.36 2.31
C ILE A 133 27.72 -10.15 3.46
N SER A 134 26.68 -9.60 4.09
CA SER A 134 25.92 -10.27 5.15
C SER A 134 25.22 -11.55 4.65
N LEU A 135 24.76 -11.57 3.41
CA LEU A 135 24.19 -12.76 2.77
C LEU A 135 25.25 -13.81 2.45
N GLY A 136 26.45 -13.39 2.04
CA GLY A 136 27.60 -14.29 1.89
C GLY A 136 27.94 -14.98 3.21
N TRP A 137 28.04 -14.20 4.29
CA TRP A 137 28.23 -14.75 5.64
C TRP A 137 27.09 -15.70 6.03
N ALA A 138 25.83 -15.29 5.83
CA ALA A 138 24.65 -16.09 6.17
C ALA A 138 24.62 -17.45 5.45
N VAL A 139 25.02 -17.49 4.17
CA VAL A 139 25.13 -18.73 3.40
C VAL A 139 26.20 -19.66 3.96
N SER A 140 27.36 -19.12 4.37
CA SER A 140 28.47 -19.89 4.92
C SER A 140 28.28 -20.31 6.39
N HIS A 141 27.37 -19.66 7.12
CA HIS A 141 27.15 -19.85 8.56
C HIS A 141 25.71 -20.24 8.91
N GLN A 142 25.06 -21.06 8.08
CA GLN A 142 23.65 -21.43 8.25
C GLN A 142 23.33 -22.09 9.61
N GLU A 143 24.30 -22.77 10.23
CA GLU A 143 24.12 -23.37 11.56
C GLU A 143 23.97 -22.32 12.69
N GLN A 144 24.52 -21.12 12.50
CA GLN A 144 24.42 -20.01 13.46
C GLN A 144 23.29 -19.03 13.12
N LEU A 145 22.87 -19.02 11.85
CA LEU A 145 21.89 -18.07 11.33
C LEU A 145 20.48 -18.39 11.83
N GLU A 146 19.86 -17.43 12.50
CA GLU A 146 18.47 -17.52 12.97
C GLU A 146 17.52 -16.74 12.04
N ASN A 147 17.91 -15.55 11.58
CA ASN A 147 17.07 -14.67 10.75
C ASN A 147 17.91 -13.81 9.79
N VAL A 148 17.26 -13.28 8.76
CA VAL A 148 17.84 -12.31 7.82
C VAL A 148 17.00 -11.04 7.77
N VAL A 149 17.62 -9.89 8.00
CA VAL A 149 17.01 -8.57 7.80
C VAL A 149 17.78 -7.82 6.72
N LEU A 150 17.06 -7.30 5.73
CA LEU A 150 17.67 -6.52 4.65
C LEU A 150 16.96 -5.17 4.51
N THR A 151 17.74 -4.14 4.30
CA THR A 151 17.28 -2.91 3.66
C THR A 151 17.71 -2.89 2.19
N ASN A 152 17.51 -1.78 1.49
CA ASN A 152 17.95 -1.58 0.10
C ASN A 152 19.33 -2.17 -0.18
N THR A 153 19.39 -3.22 -1.01
CA THR A 153 20.63 -3.98 -1.33
C THR A 153 20.53 -4.63 -2.73
N ALA A 154 21.58 -5.31 -3.17
CA ALA A 154 21.63 -6.02 -4.44
C ALA A 154 22.14 -7.45 -4.32
N ILE A 155 21.53 -8.34 -5.13
CA ILE A 155 22.00 -9.70 -5.43
C ILE A 155 21.96 -9.97 -6.96
N HIS A 156 22.29 -8.93 -7.73
CA HIS A 156 22.36 -8.85 -9.21
C HIS A 156 21.32 -9.70 -9.98
N PRO A 157 20.18 -9.12 -10.40
CA PRO A 157 19.25 -9.80 -11.29
C PRO A 157 19.88 -10.04 -12.67
N ALA A 158 19.45 -11.10 -13.37
CA ALA A 158 19.87 -11.37 -14.75
C ALA A 158 19.68 -10.12 -15.65
N GLY A 159 20.70 -9.79 -16.46
CA GLY A 159 20.69 -8.60 -17.33
C GLY A 159 20.82 -7.27 -16.57
N PHE A 160 21.62 -7.24 -15.50
CA PHE A 160 21.90 -6.02 -14.75
C PHE A 160 22.74 -5.03 -15.59
N GLU A 161 22.35 -3.76 -15.56
CA GLU A 161 23.19 -2.64 -16.00
C GLU A 161 23.32 -1.67 -14.84
N LEU A 162 24.53 -1.14 -14.65
CA LEU A 162 24.78 -0.11 -13.64
C LEU A 162 23.86 1.12 -13.83
N PRO A 163 23.31 1.68 -12.73
CA PRO A 163 22.70 3.01 -12.75
C PRO A 163 23.66 4.04 -13.35
N ALA A 164 23.15 5.02 -14.10
CA ALA A 164 23.98 6.00 -14.80
C ALA A 164 24.95 6.75 -13.88
N ALA A 165 24.52 7.07 -12.65
CA ALA A 165 25.36 7.71 -11.65
C ALA A 165 26.56 6.82 -11.24
N LEU A 166 26.34 5.52 -11.06
CA LEU A 166 27.42 4.57 -10.76
C LEU A 166 28.29 4.27 -11.99
N LYS A 167 27.71 4.20 -13.20
CA LYS A 167 28.50 4.15 -14.46
C LYS A 167 29.49 5.31 -14.54
N LEU A 168 29.04 6.52 -14.21
CA LEU A 168 29.90 7.69 -14.16
C LEU A 168 30.94 7.54 -13.04
N ALA A 169 30.55 7.21 -11.81
CA ALA A 169 31.48 7.07 -10.68
C ALA A 169 32.55 5.97 -10.86
N SER A 170 32.25 4.93 -11.65
CA SER A 170 33.19 3.86 -12.00
C SER A 170 34.02 4.16 -13.26
N HIS A 171 33.75 5.25 -13.98
CA HIS A 171 34.49 5.58 -15.20
C HIS A 171 35.93 6.01 -14.87
N PRO A 172 36.97 5.45 -15.52
CA PRO A 172 38.38 5.67 -15.15
C PRO A 172 38.80 7.14 -15.05
N ALA A 173 38.26 8.00 -15.92
CA ALA A 173 38.58 9.43 -15.94
C ALA A 173 38.08 10.23 -14.71
N VAL A 174 37.06 9.73 -14.01
CA VAL A 174 36.43 10.45 -12.88
C VAL A 174 36.44 9.64 -11.58
N HIS A 175 36.69 8.33 -11.64
CA HIS A 175 36.63 7.44 -10.49
C HIS A 175 37.49 7.94 -9.31
N SER A 176 38.81 8.07 -9.51
CA SER A 176 39.73 8.52 -8.46
C SER A 176 39.34 9.90 -7.91
N TRP A 177 38.91 10.82 -8.78
CA TRP A 177 38.48 12.14 -8.35
C TRP A 177 37.19 12.09 -7.51
N GLY A 178 36.18 11.36 -7.97
CA GLY A 178 34.86 11.32 -7.36
C GLY A 178 34.78 10.52 -6.06
N THR A 179 35.57 9.45 -5.93
CA THR A 179 35.48 8.50 -4.81
C THR A 179 36.62 8.61 -3.80
N LYS A 180 37.78 9.16 -4.18
CA LYS A 180 38.99 9.26 -3.34
C LYS A 180 39.42 10.69 -3.08
N THR A 181 39.84 11.43 -4.11
CA THR A 181 40.52 12.72 -3.89
C THR A 181 39.55 13.81 -3.43
N SER A 182 38.30 13.78 -3.92
CA SER A 182 37.19 14.60 -3.40
C SER A 182 36.23 13.78 -2.51
N PRO A 183 35.42 14.44 -1.67
CA PRO A 183 34.34 13.79 -0.92
C PRO A 183 33.02 13.63 -1.72
N ALA A 184 33.03 13.84 -3.04
CA ALA A 184 31.81 13.96 -3.84
C ALA A 184 30.90 12.74 -3.73
N PHE A 185 31.45 11.52 -3.79
CA PHE A 185 30.66 10.29 -3.69
C PHE A 185 29.90 10.17 -2.35
N LEU A 186 30.53 10.56 -1.23
CA LEU A 186 29.87 10.58 0.09
C LEU A 186 28.76 11.62 0.12
N GLN A 187 29.03 12.83 -0.37
CA GLN A 187 28.04 13.92 -0.40
C GLN A 187 26.82 13.57 -1.27
N VAL A 188 27.04 12.92 -2.42
CA VAL A 188 25.97 12.44 -3.28
C VAL A 188 25.17 11.34 -2.57
N THR A 189 25.82 10.39 -1.92
CA THR A 189 25.11 9.30 -1.21
C THR A 189 24.27 9.85 -0.05
N HIS A 190 24.82 10.76 0.75
CA HIS A 190 24.09 11.39 1.86
C HIS A 190 22.94 12.30 1.39
N SER A 191 23.02 12.87 0.18
CA SER A 191 21.92 13.69 -0.36
C SER A 191 20.75 12.85 -0.88
N LEU A 192 20.91 11.53 -0.97
CA LEU A 192 19.81 10.62 -1.31
C LEU A 192 18.81 10.42 -0.16
N ALA A 193 19.15 10.80 1.09
CA ALA A 193 18.24 10.74 2.22
C ALA A 193 17.01 11.64 2.02
N GLN A 194 15.85 11.15 2.47
CA GLN A 194 14.57 11.85 2.46
C GLN A 194 13.83 11.66 3.79
N PRO A 195 13.75 12.70 4.66
CA PRO A 195 14.23 14.07 4.47
C PRO A 195 15.76 14.20 4.46
N ALA A 196 16.26 15.40 4.12
CA ALA A 196 17.70 15.65 4.13
C ALA A 196 18.30 15.45 5.53
N LEU A 197 19.46 14.80 5.60
CA LEU A 197 20.14 14.53 6.88
C LEU A 197 20.44 15.83 7.64
N ALA A 198 20.23 15.77 8.96
CA ALA A 198 20.63 16.84 9.85
C ALA A 198 22.17 17.09 9.77
N PRO A 199 22.65 18.34 9.93
CA PRO A 199 24.05 18.67 9.72
C PRO A 199 25.05 17.85 10.56
N GLU A 200 24.72 17.55 11.80
CA GLU A 200 25.50 16.76 12.75
C GLU A 200 25.54 15.28 12.38
N VAL A 201 24.42 14.72 11.92
CA VAL A 201 24.34 13.34 11.40
C VAL A 201 25.21 13.21 10.15
N ARG A 202 25.12 14.16 9.23
CA ARG A 202 25.99 14.20 8.04
C ARG A 202 27.46 14.31 8.44
N LYS A 203 27.80 15.11 9.46
CA LYS A 203 29.17 15.24 9.96
C LYS A 203 29.68 13.91 10.54
N ALA A 204 28.85 13.17 11.27
CA ALA A 204 29.19 11.86 11.80
C ALA A 204 29.50 10.84 10.69
N PHE A 205 28.69 10.77 9.64
CA PHE A 205 29.01 9.93 8.47
C PHE A 205 30.33 10.29 7.79
N MET A 206 30.71 11.57 7.81
CA MET A 206 31.95 12.05 7.18
C MET A 206 33.21 11.87 8.05
N ALA A 207 33.06 11.64 9.35
CA ALA A 207 34.15 11.64 10.33
C ALA A 207 35.29 10.64 10.02
N PRO A 208 35.05 9.41 9.55
CA PRO A 208 36.13 8.49 9.19
C PRO A 208 36.83 8.83 7.86
N TYR A 209 36.31 9.76 7.06
CA TYR A 209 36.69 9.97 5.66
C TYR A 209 37.30 11.36 5.39
N THR A 210 38.09 11.89 6.33
CA THR A 210 38.58 13.27 6.30
C THR A 210 39.69 13.56 5.28
N SER A 211 40.39 12.55 4.77
CA SER A 211 41.48 12.70 3.80
C SER A 211 41.35 11.69 2.64
N ALA A 212 42.10 11.92 1.56
CA ALA A 212 42.09 11.02 0.41
C ALA A 212 42.55 9.60 0.77
N ALA A 213 43.62 9.45 1.57
CA ALA A 213 44.08 8.14 2.05
C ALA A 213 43.00 7.41 2.87
N LYS A 214 42.23 8.14 3.68
CA LYS A 214 41.12 7.56 4.44
C LYS A 214 39.92 7.15 3.58
N ARG A 215 39.87 7.60 2.31
CA ARG A 215 38.84 7.26 1.32
C ARG A 215 39.28 6.19 0.30
N ASP A 216 40.44 5.56 0.50
CA ASP A 216 40.89 4.46 -0.36
C ASP A 216 39.90 3.29 -0.39
N GLY A 217 39.34 2.91 0.78
CA GLY A 217 38.29 1.90 0.87
C GLY A 217 37.05 2.25 0.06
N VAL A 218 36.61 3.52 0.08
CA VAL A 218 35.44 3.99 -0.69
C VAL A 218 35.67 3.82 -2.19
N ALA A 219 36.86 4.19 -2.67
CA ALA A 219 37.23 4.01 -4.07
C ALA A 219 37.32 2.54 -4.46
N ASN A 220 37.98 1.72 -3.65
CA ASN A 220 38.11 0.28 -3.91
C ASN A 220 36.76 -0.42 -3.96
N PHE A 221 35.82 -0.04 -3.08
CA PHE A 221 34.46 -0.58 -3.09
C PHE A 221 33.74 -0.27 -4.41
N VAL A 222 33.79 0.98 -4.88
CA VAL A 222 33.17 1.38 -6.16
C VAL A 222 33.85 0.70 -7.35
N ALA A 223 35.16 0.48 -7.28
CA ALA A 223 35.92 -0.23 -8.31
C ALA A 223 35.62 -1.73 -8.36
N ASP A 224 35.21 -2.34 -7.24
CA ASP A 224 34.94 -3.78 -7.15
C ASP A 224 33.51 -4.18 -7.57
N ILE A 225 32.67 -3.23 -7.98
CA ILE A 225 31.29 -3.50 -8.39
C ILE A 225 31.30 -4.40 -9.66
N PRO A 226 30.79 -5.65 -9.60
CA PRO A 226 30.88 -6.63 -10.68
C PRO A 226 29.78 -6.47 -11.74
N PHE A 227 29.89 -5.47 -12.60
CA PHE A 227 28.89 -5.19 -13.64
C PHE A 227 29.14 -5.89 -14.98
N SER A 228 30.36 -6.35 -15.27
CA SER A 228 30.65 -7.18 -16.45
C SER A 228 30.67 -8.68 -16.10
N PRO A 229 30.35 -9.57 -17.06
CA PRO A 229 30.51 -11.01 -16.86
C PRO A 229 31.94 -11.44 -16.49
N GLU A 230 32.94 -10.71 -16.96
CA GLU A 230 34.37 -11.01 -16.76
C GLU A 230 34.95 -10.38 -15.48
N HIS A 231 34.14 -9.66 -14.69
CA HIS A 231 34.64 -8.97 -13.50
C HIS A 231 35.11 -9.98 -12.43
N PRO A 232 36.27 -9.77 -11.76
CA PRO A 232 36.83 -10.74 -10.82
C PRO A 232 35.93 -11.09 -9.63
N SER A 233 35.11 -10.15 -9.14
CA SER A 233 34.14 -10.38 -8.05
C SER A 233 32.81 -10.98 -8.52
N ARG A 234 32.63 -11.20 -9.83
CA ARG A 234 31.40 -11.74 -10.40
C ARG A 234 31.12 -13.19 -9.97
N PRO A 235 32.09 -14.12 -9.95
CA PRO A 235 31.85 -15.49 -9.48
C PRO A 235 31.31 -15.54 -8.05
N ALA A 236 31.94 -14.82 -7.12
CA ALA A 236 31.50 -14.75 -5.72
C ALA A 236 30.08 -14.18 -5.59
N LEU A 237 29.78 -13.10 -6.33
CA LEU A 237 28.44 -12.53 -6.36
C LEU A 237 27.41 -13.54 -6.90
N ASP A 238 27.69 -14.20 -8.02
CA ASP A 238 26.77 -15.15 -8.64
C ASP A 238 26.53 -16.35 -7.71
N GLU A 239 27.58 -16.85 -7.05
CA GLU A 239 27.51 -17.91 -6.04
C GLU A 239 26.58 -17.53 -4.88
N ILE A 240 26.85 -16.40 -4.21
CA ILE A 240 26.02 -15.89 -3.11
C ILE A 240 24.58 -15.74 -3.58
N SER A 241 24.38 -15.08 -4.72
CA SER A 241 23.05 -14.82 -5.28
C SER A 241 22.28 -16.11 -5.53
N GLN A 242 22.92 -17.18 -6.01
CA GLN A 242 22.24 -18.48 -6.16
C GLN A 242 21.98 -19.15 -4.81
N ALA A 243 22.99 -19.16 -3.92
CA ALA A 243 22.97 -19.85 -2.65
C ALA A 243 21.96 -19.26 -1.65
N VAL A 244 21.60 -17.98 -1.77
CA VAL A 244 20.54 -17.35 -0.96
C VAL A 244 19.21 -18.13 -0.99
N ARG A 245 18.90 -18.87 -2.06
CA ARG A 245 17.70 -19.74 -2.14
C ARG A 245 17.69 -20.88 -1.11
N SER A 246 18.86 -21.26 -0.61
CA SER A 246 19.00 -22.29 0.42
C SER A 246 18.54 -21.81 1.79
N LEU A 247 18.57 -20.49 2.05
CA LEU A 247 18.18 -19.93 3.34
C LEU A 247 16.68 -20.14 3.57
N LYS A 248 16.35 -20.91 4.62
CA LYS A 248 14.96 -21.18 5.05
C LYS A 248 14.56 -20.43 6.32
N VAL A 249 15.52 -19.74 6.94
CA VAL A 249 15.28 -18.88 8.09
C VAL A 249 14.30 -17.74 7.76
N PRO A 250 13.54 -17.23 8.74
CA PRO A 250 12.70 -16.06 8.54
C PRO A 250 13.49 -14.88 7.97
N ALA A 251 12.85 -14.13 7.07
CA ALA A 251 13.45 -12.97 6.45
C ALA A 251 12.51 -11.76 6.50
N LEU A 252 13.05 -10.59 6.83
CA LEU A 252 12.37 -9.30 6.80
C LEU A 252 13.09 -8.35 5.84
N MET A 253 12.34 -7.69 4.96
CA MET A 253 12.88 -6.69 4.04
C MET A 253 12.20 -5.35 4.28
N LEU A 254 13.00 -4.33 4.61
CA LEU A 254 12.58 -2.96 4.86
C LEU A 254 13.09 -2.06 3.73
N TRP A 255 12.20 -1.67 2.81
CA TRP A 255 12.61 -1.19 1.48
C TRP A 255 12.15 0.24 1.20
N GLY A 256 13.06 1.09 0.74
CA GLY A 256 12.84 2.43 0.20
C GLY A 256 12.71 2.44 -1.32
N PRO A 257 11.49 2.57 -1.89
CA PRO A 257 11.26 2.43 -3.34
C PRO A 257 11.83 3.59 -4.18
N LYS A 258 12.18 4.72 -3.56
CA LYS A 258 12.76 5.87 -4.28
C LYS A 258 14.26 5.77 -4.50
N ASP A 259 14.90 4.73 -3.98
CA ASP A 259 16.33 4.51 -4.16
C ASP A 259 16.71 4.40 -5.65
N PRO A 260 17.56 5.30 -6.17
CA PRO A 260 17.99 5.29 -7.57
C PRO A 260 19.02 4.18 -7.88
N VAL A 261 19.61 3.57 -6.86
CA VAL A 261 20.61 2.50 -6.96
C VAL A 261 19.92 1.15 -6.80
N PHE A 262 19.29 0.90 -5.64
CA PHE A 262 18.62 -0.36 -5.33
C PHE A 262 17.10 -0.26 -5.49
N SER A 263 16.65 -0.14 -6.74
CA SER A 263 15.22 -0.06 -7.06
C SER A 263 14.44 -1.34 -6.70
N ASP A 264 13.10 -1.28 -6.77
CA ASP A 264 12.19 -2.44 -6.59
C ASP A 264 12.51 -3.66 -7.49
N ARG A 265 13.36 -3.53 -8.51
CA ARG A 265 13.85 -4.68 -9.28
C ARG A 265 14.63 -5.66 -8.40
N TYR A 266 15.46 -5.16 -7.49
CA TYR A 266 16.25 -6.00 -6.59
C TYR A 266 15.39 -6.67 -5.53
N LEU A 267 14.42 -5.94 -4.96
CA LEU A 267 13.43 -6.52 -4.07
C LEU A 267 12.66 -7.66 -4.74
N ARG A 268 12.25 -7.51 -6.01
CA ARG A 268 11.59 -8.60 -6.75
C ARG A 268 12.50 -9.81 -6.97
N ASP A 269 13.78 -9.58 -7.28
CA ASP A 269 14.75 -10.67 -7.42
C ASP A 269 14.94 -11.40 -6.08
N LEU A 270 15.12 -10.67 -4.99
CA LEU A 270 15.20 -11.21 -3.63
C LEU A 270 13.97 -12.05 -3.27
N LEU A 271 12.76 -11.54 -3.54
CA LEU A 271 11.52 -12.27 -3.30
C LEU A 271 11.38 -13.53 -4.16
N SER A 272 11.96 -13.56 -5.36
CA SER A 272 11.99 -14.79 -6.16
C SER A 272 12.90 -15.87 -5.56
N ARG A 273 13.82 -15.49 -4.68
CA ARG A 273 14.78 -16.38 -4.03
C ARG A 273 14.41 -16.72 -2.59
N LEU A 274 13.78 -15.78 -1.90
CA LEU A 274 13.25 -15.87 -0.54
C LEU A 274 11.74 -15.57 -0.57
N PRO A 275 10.92 -16.48 -1.13
CA PRO A 275 9.48 -16.24 -1.30
C PRO A 275 8.73 -16.12 0.05
N HIS A 276 9.32 -16.62 1.14
CA HIS A 276 8.80 -16.52 2.50
C HIS A 276 9.13 -15.19 3.19
N ALA A 277 9.92 -14.31 2.56
CA ALA A 277 10.31 -13.05 3.17
C ALA A 277 9.09 -12.12 3.37
N GLN A 278 9.01 -11.56 4.57
CA GLN A 278 8.07 -10.49 4.89
C GLN A 278 8.66 -9.15 4.44
N VAL A 279 7.82 -8.25 3.95
CA VAL A 279 8.28 -7.00 3.34
C VAL A 279 7.48 -5.82 3.87
N HIS A 280 8.16 -4.74 4.22
CA HIS A 280 7.56 -3.44 4.34
C HIS A 280 8.24 -2.44 3.38
N ARG A 281 7.43 -1.79 2.54
CA ARG A 281 7.88 -0.72 1.64
C ARG A 281 7.55 0.65 2.25
N PHE A 282 8.58 1.41 2.58
CA PHE A 282 8.46 2.80 2.99
C PHE A 282 8.39 3.69 1.74
N GLU A 283 7.20 3.93 1.20
CA GLU A 283 6.99 4.71 -0.05
C GLU A 283 7.63 6.11 -0.03
N GLY A 284 7.87 6.67 1.16
CA GLY A 284 8.56 7.94 1.38
C GLY A 284 10.09 7.84 1.31
N SER A 285 10.66 6.68 1.65
CA SER A 285 12.11 6.45 1.75
C SER A 285 12.80 6.25 0.41
N SER A 286 14.06 6.61 0.42
CA SER A 286 15.04 6.52 -0.64
C SER A 286 16.13 5.51 -0.21
N HIS A 287 17.39 5.87 -0.41
CA HIS A 287 18.54 4.98 -0.23
C HIS A 287 18.85 4.66 1.24
N LEU A 288 18.95 5.67 2.11
CA LEU A 288 19.34 5.50 3.52
C LEU A 288 18.10 5.22 4.38
N VAL A 289 17.48 4.05 4.20
CA VAL A 289 16.16 3.73 4.80
C VAL A 289 16.10 3.98 6.30
N GLY A 290 17.14 3.61 7.06
CA GLY A 290 17.20 3.83 8.51
C GLY A 290 17.36 5.29 8.95
N GLU A 291 17.73 6.19 8.03
CA GLU A 291 17.72 7.64 8.27
C GLU A 291 16.41 8.29 7.78
N ASP A 292 15.77 7.67 6.79
CA ASP A 292 14.53 8.17 6.19
C ASP A 292 13.29 7.81 7.03
N ASN A 293 13.31 6.65 7.69
CA ASN A 293 12.22 6.12 8.51
C ASN A 293 12.76 5.24 9.65
N ASP A 294 11.94 5.05 10.69
CA ASP A 294 12.25 4.12 11.77
C ASP A 294 12.25 2.66 11.27
N ILE A 295 13.42 2.03 11.36
CA ILE A 295 13.60 0.61 11.07
C ILE A 295 13.75 -0.23 12.33
N ALA A 296 14.04 0.39 13.48
CA ALA A 296 14.33 -0.32 14.71
C ALA A 296 13.06 -0.95 15.29
N ALA A 297 12.01 -0.14 15.53
CA ALA A 297 10.78 -0.68 16.11
C ALA A 297 10.17 -1.82 15.27
N PRO A 298 10.08 -1.72 13.92
CA PRO A 298 9.65 -2.85 13.09
C PRO A 298 10.51 -4.10 13.22
N ILE A 299 11.84 -3.97 13.27
CA ILE A 299 12.75 -5.12 13.40
C ILE A 299 12.55 -5.80 14.74
N PHE A 300 12.51 -5.05 15.84
CA PHE A 300 12.34 -5.62 17.17
C PHE A 300 10.94 -6.20 17.38
N GLN A 301 9.88 -5.55 16.86
CA GLN A 301 8.53 -6.11 16.84
C GLN A 301 8.49 -7.44 16.07
N TRP A 302 9.17 -7.52 14.93
CA TRP A 302 9.24 -8.73 14.13
C TRP A 302 10.00 -9.86 14.85
N LEU A 303 11.12 -9.54 15.49
CA LEU A 303 11.92 -10.48 16.27
C LEU A 303 11.20 -10.95 17.55
N ALA A 304 10.32 -10.13 18.13
CA ALA A 304 9.48 -10.49 19.27
C ALA A 304 8.57 -11.69 18.99
N GLY A 305 8.26 -11.95 17.72
CA GLY A 305 7.75 -13.25 17.29
C GLY A 305 6.33 -13.59 17.75
N GLU A 306 5.34 -12.75 17.46
CA GLU A 306 3.95 -13.24 17.39
C GLU A 306 3.76 -14.08 16.13
N LYS A 307 4.33 -15.30 16.16
CA LYS A 307 4.43 -16.19 15.00
C LYS A 307 3.16 -16.99 14.68
N GLU A 308 2.11 -17.06 15.52
CA GLU A 308 1.13 -18.15 15.30
C GLU A 308 -0.35 -17.98 15.75
N SER A 309 -0.91 -16.79 16.03
CA SER A 309 -2.34 -16.67 16.43
C SER A 309 -3.29 -16.00 15.42
N ARG A 310 -2.78 -15.53 14.27
CA ARG A 310 -3.58 -14.64 13.40
C ARG A 310 -4.62 -15.34 12.53
N ASN A 311 -4.33 -16.54 12.04
CA ASN A 311 -5.30 -17.27 11.21
C ASN A 311 -6.41 -17.92 12.05
N THR A 312 -6.17 -18.24 13.32
CA THR A 312 -7.14 -18.93 14.19
C THR A 312 -8.23 -18.01 14.75
N SER A 313 -8.07 -16.69 14.63
CA SER A 313 -9.01 -15.69 15.14
C SER A 313 -9.83 -15.00 14.05
N ARG A 314 -9.61 -15.32 12.77
CA ARG A 314 -10.38 -14.74 11.65
C ARG A 314 -11.80 -15.27 11.65
N ALA A 315 -12.74 -14.42 11.25
CA ALA A 315 -14.12 -14.85 11.04
C ALA A 315 -14.20 -15.81 9.85
N GLU A 316 -14.94 -16.90 10.03
CA GLU A 316 -15.21 -17.88 8.99
C GLU A 316 -16.57 -17.62 8.35
N SER A 317 -16.72 -18.00 7.07
CA SER A 317 -18.01 -17.95 6.39
C SER A 317 -19.00 -18.90 7.06
N LEU A 318 -20.30 -18.55 7.07
CA LEU A 318 -21.35 -19.38 7.64
C LEU A 318 -21.65 -20.65 6.81
N GLY A 319 -21.20 -20.71 5.56
CA GLY A 319 -21.44 -21.82 4.65
C GLY A 319 -20.17 -22.39 4.01
N ASP A 320 -20.32 -23.52 3.32
CA ASP A 320 -19.23 -24.18 2.60
C ASP A 320 -18.63 -23.26 1.53
N TYR A 321 -17.30 -23.34 1.37
CA TYR A 321 -16.60 -22.57 0.36
C TYR A 321 -17.11 -22.92 -1.06
N ARG A 322 -17.67 -21.92 -1.73
CA ARG A 322 -18.05 -22.00 -3.15
C ARG A 322 -17.18 -21.04 -3.98
N PRO A 323 -16.41 -21.51 -4.98
CA PRO A 323 -15.57 -20.64 -5.80
C PRO A 323 -16.34 -19.55 -6.53
N MET A 324 -15.68 -18.42 -6.83
CA MET A 324 -16.26 -17.32 -7.64
C MET A 324 -16.72 -17.76 -9.04
N LEU A 325 -16.13 -18.83 -9.57
CA LEU A 325 -16.44 -19.42 -10.88
C LEU A 325 -17.69 -20.32 -10.87
N ALA A 326 -18.23 -20.69 -9.71
CA ALA A 326 -19.23 -21.75 -9.60
C ALA A 326 -20.54 -21.47 -10.35
N GLU A 327 -21.01 -20.22 -10.39
CA GLU A 327 -22.19 -19.84 -11.20
C GLU A 327 -21.90 -20.02 -12.70
N LEU A 328 -20.73 -19.57 -13.16
CA LEU A 328 -20.30 -19.70 -14.55
C LEU A 328 -20.16 -21.16 -14.97
N ASP A 329 -19.51 -21.99 -14.14
CA ASP A 329 -19.30 -23.42 -14.42
C ASP A 329 -20.62 -24.23 -14.42
N SER A 330 -21.60 -23.81 -13.63
CA SER A 330 -22.93 -24.46 -13.62
C SER A 330 -23.83 -24.10 -14.81
N ARG A 331 -23.45 -23.09 -15.59
CA ARG A 331 -24.28 -22.44 -16.63
C ARG A 331 -23.71 -22.57 -18.04
N THR A 332 -22.92 -23.62 -18.30
CA THR A 332 -22.24 -23.81 -19.60
C THR A 332 -23.21 -23.97 -20.79
N ASN A 333 -24.48 -24.28 -20.54
CA ASN A 333 -25.52 -24.40 -21.56
C ASN A 333 -26.62 -23.32 -21.45
N ASP A 334 -26.39 -22.28 -20.65
CA ASP A 334 -27.33 -21.18 -20.44
C ASP A 334 -27.08 -20.07 -21.48
N HIS A 335 -28.04 -19.87 -22.37
CA HIS A 335 -27.96 -18.90 -23.45
C HIS A 335 -28.56 -17.52 -23.08
N SER A 336 -28.96 -17.32 -21.82
CA SER A 336 -29.35 -15.99 -21.32
C SER A 336 -28.13 -15.09 -21.13
N ALA A 337 -28.34 -13.78 -21.22
CA ALA A 337 -27.26 -12.79 -21.12
C ALA A 337 -26.57 -12.81 -19.75
N ALA A 338 -25.24 -12.85 -19.75
CA ALA A 338 -24.41 -12.75 -18.55
C ALA A 338 -23.80 -11.36 -18.41
N VAL A 339 -23.23 -10.81 -19.48
CA VAL A 339 -22.54 -9.51 -19.49
C VAL A 339 -22.89 -8.75 -20.75
N VAL A 340 -23.19 -7.45 -20.61
CA VAL A 340 -23.57 -6.55 -21.70
C VAL A 340 -22.69 -5.29 -21.67
N ASP A 341 -22.18 -4.91 -22.84
CA ASP A 341 -21.57 -3.60 -23.11
C ASP A 341 -22.57 -2.72 -23.88
N ILE A 342 -22.68 -1.45 -23.52
CA ILE A 342 -23.60 -0.50 -24.19
C ILE A 342 -22.97 0.09 -25.45
N ASN A 343 -21.66 0.34 -25.45
CA ASN A 343 -20.98 1.03 -26.54
C ASN A 343 -19.56 0.47 -26.82
N PRO A 344 -19.34 -0.25 -27.94
CA PRO A 344 -20.36 -0.73 -28.87
C PRO A 344 -21.28 -1.77 -28.21
N ALA A 345 -22.55 -1.82 -28.61
CA ALA A 345 -23.53 -2.76 -28.08
C ALA A 345 -23.09 -4.21 -28.34
N ARG A 346 -22.78 -4.95 -27.27
CA ARG A 346 -22.37 -6.36 -27.31
C ARG A 346 -22.92 -7.08 -26.09
N SER A 347 -23.25 -8.35 -26.23
CA SER A 347 -23.61 -9.19 -25.10
C SER A 347 -22.94 -10.56 -25.22
N LEU A 348 -22.56 -11.14 -24.09
CA LEU A 348 -22.26 -12.56 -23.99
C LEU A 348 -23.32 -13.24 -23.14
N SER A 349 -23.80 -14.39 -23.60
CA SER A 349 -24.51 -15.34 -22.76
C SER A 349 -23.59 -16.00 -21.73
N TRP A 350 -24.17 -16.70 -20.75
CA TRP A 350 -23.39 -17.46 -19.78
C TRP A 350 -22.53 -18.55 -20.44
N ALA A 351 -23.08 -19.27 -21.42
CA ALA A 351 -22.35 -20.25 -22.22
C ALA A 351 -21.15 -19.61 -22.95
N GLU A 352 -21.37 -18.51 -23.68
CA GLU A 352 -20.31 -17.80 -24.41
C GLU A 352 -19.25 -17.20 -23.48
N LEU A 353 -19.65 -16.68 -22.32
CA LEU A 353 -18.71 -16.21 -21.30
C LEU A 353 -17.85 -17.35 -20.77
N GLY A 354 -18.44 -18.52 -20.52
CA GLY A 354 -17.72 -19.71 -20.06
C GLY A 354 -16.69 -20.20 -21.07
N GLU A 355 -17.09 -20.33 -22.34
CA GLU A 355 -16.19 -20.66 -23.46
C GLU A 355 -15.05 -19.65 -23.59
N ARG A 356 -15.38 -18.36 -23.50
CA ARG A 356 -14.39 -17.28 -23.59
C ARG A 356 -13.39 -17.29 -22.46
N VAL A 357 -13.84 -17.51 -21.23
CA VAL A 357 -12.98 -17.64 -20.04
C VAL A 357 -12.04 -18.84 -20.21
N ASN A 358 -12.54 -19.99 -20.66
CA ASN A 358 -11.72 -21.19 -20.87
C ASN A 358 -10.67 -21.00 -21.98
N ALA A 359 -11.05 -20.38 -23.10
CA ALA A 359 -10.13 -20.06 -24.18
C ALA A 359 -9.04 -19.09 -23.72
N LEU A 360 -9.41 -18.01 -23.02
CA LEU A 360 -8.44 -17.04 -22.51
C LEU A 360 -7.49 -17.64 -21.47
N ALA A 361 -8.02 -18.43 -20.52
CA ALA A 361 -7.20 -19.14 -19.53
C ALA A 361 -6.20 -20.07 -20.23
N THR A 362 -6.64 -20.80 -21.26
CA THR A 362 -5.76 -21.68 -22.04
C THR A 362 -4.66 -20.90 -22.77
N GLY A 363 -5.01 -19.79 -23.44
CA GLY A 363 -4.04 -18.94 -24.15
C GLY A 363 -3.02 -18.30 -23.20
N LEU A 364 -3.47 -17.80 -22.04
CA LEU A 364 -2.60 -17.26 -21.00
C LEU A 364 -1.63 -18.33 -20.45
N ARG A 365 -2.11 -19.55 -20.22
CA ARG A 365 -1.26 -20.67 -19.79
C ARG A 365 -0.18 -21.02 -20.83
N GLN A 366 -0.52 -20.97 -22.12
CA GLN A 366 0.43 -21.25 -23.22
C GLN A 366 1.60 -20.26 -23.27
N ILE A 367 1.38 -18.99 -22.90
CA ILE A 367 2.46 -17.99 -22.79
C ILE A 367 3.17 -18.01 -21.43
N GLY A 368 2.84 -19.01 -20.59
CA GLY A 368 3.55 -19.31 -19.35
C GLY A 368 2.99 -18.64 -18.10
N VAL A 369 1.76 -18.13 -18.11
CA VAL A 369 1.04 -17.71 -16.89
C VAL A 369 0.77 -18.94 -16.01
N LYS A 370 1.09 -18.85 -14.72
CA LYS A 370 0.90 -19.91 -13.73
C LYS A 370 0.09 -19.43 -12.52
N ALA A 371 -0.39 -20.37 -11.71
CA ALA A 371 -0.97 -20.05 -10.41
C ALA A 371 0.03 -19.24 -9.55
N GLY A 372 -0.45 -18.22 -8.86
CA GLY A 372 0.35 -17.25 -8.10
C GLY A 372 1.01 -16.15 -8.93
N ASP A 373 1.04 -16.24 -10.27
CA ASP A 373 1.54 -15.13 -11.09
C ASP A 373 0.62 -13.92 -10.98
N ARG A 374 1.23 -12.75 -10.79
CA ARG A 374 0.51 -11.48 -10.74
C ARG A 374 0.25 -10.93 -12.14
N VAL A 375 -1.02 -10.72 -12.47
CA VAL A 375 -1.50 -10.17 -13.75
C VAL A 375 -2.19 -8.84 -13.50
N ASN A 376 -1.56 -7.75 -13.94
CA ASN A 376 -2.15 -6.42 -13.84
C ASN A 376 -3.13 -6.18 -14.99
N LEU A 377 -4.35 -5.75 -14.65
CA LEU A 377 -5.42 -5.48 -15.60
C LEU A 377 -5.68 -3.97 -15.68
N LEU A 378 -5.24 -3.35 -16.77
CA LEU A 378 -5.47 -1.95 -17.13
C LEU A 378 -6.43 -1.88 -18.33
N VAL A 379 -7.55 -2.56 -18.17
CA VAL A 379 -8.64 -2.66 -19.13
C VAL A 379 -9.87 -1.98 -18.50
N PRO A 380 -10.56 -1.06 -19.20
CA PRO A 380 -11.81 -0.48 -18.72
C PRO A 380 -12.87 -1.56 -18.44
N PRO A 381 -13.89 -1.27 -17.60
CA PRO A 381 -15.02 -2.17 -17.44
C PRO A 381 -15.68 -2.51 -18.77
N SER A 382 -15.66 -3.78 -19.11
CA SER A 382 -16.23 -4.34 -20.33
C SER A 382 -16.33 -5.86 -20.22
N ILE A 383 -16.88 -6.49 -21.26
CA ILE A 383 -16.80 -7.93 -21.48
C ILE A 383 -15.35 -8.44 -21.39
N GLU A 384 -14.37 -7.72 -21.94
CA GLU A 384 -12.95 -8.11 -21.88
C GLU A 384 -12.42 -8.15 -20.45
N LEU A 385 -12.67 -7.12 -19.65
CA LEU A 385 -12.23 -7.10 -18.26
C LEU A 385 -12.84 -8.25 -17.47
N THR A 386 -14.15 -8.47 -17.62
CA THR A 386 -14.86 -9.58 -16.94
C THR A 386 -14.28 -10.93 -17.35
N SER A 387 -14.09 -11.15 -18.65
CA SER A 387 -13.51 -12.40 -19.16
C SER A 387 -12.09 -12.65 -18.64
N LEU A 388 -11.27 -11.59 -18.56
CA LEU A 388 -9.90 -11.65 -18.05
C LEU A 388 -9.84 -11.95 -16.55
N ILE A 389 -10.70 -11.32 -15.76
CA ILE A 389 -10.83 -11.59 -14.31
C ILE A 389 -11.09 -13.09 -14.10
N TYR A 390 -12.12 -13.63 -14.74
CA TYR A 390 -12.51 -15.02 -14.57
C TYR A 390 -11.49 -16.00 -15.16
N ALA A 391 -10.80 -15.63 -16.24
CA ALA A 391 -9.68 -16.42 -16.77
C ALA A 391 -8.49 -16.47 -15.81
N CYS A 392 -8.16 -15.37 -15.14
CA CYS A 392 -7.10 -15.33 -14.13
C CYS A 392 -7.49 -16.17 -12.90
N LEU A 393 -8.72 -16.02 -12.39
CA LEU A 393 -9.23 -16.83 -11.28
C LEU A 393 -9.21 -18.33 -11.61
N ARG A 394 -9.56 -18.71 -12.85
CA ARG A 394 -9.51 -20.11 -13.30
C ARG A 394 -8.09 -20.68 -13.34
N LEU A 395 -7.09 -19.83 -13.60
CA LEU A 395 -5.68 -20.21 -13.57
C LEU A 395 -5.06 -20.21 -12.17
N GLY A 396 -5.76 -19.68 -11.16
CA GLY A 396 -5.19 -19.33 -9.86
C GLY A 396 -4.17 -18.19 -9.95
N ALA A 397 -4.24 -17.36 -10.99
CA ALA A 397 -3.39 -16.18 -11.14
C ALA A 397 -3.94 -15.01 -10.32
N VAL A 398 -3.04 -14.19 -9.77
CA VAL A 398 -3.40 -13.08 -8.88
C VAL A 398 -3.72 -11.83 -9.71
N ILE A 399 -4.95 -11.36 -9.63
CA ILE A 399 -5.39 -10.15 -10.34
C ILE A 399 -4.85 -8.92 -9.62
N VAL A 400 -4.17 -8.01 -10.32
CA VAL A 400 -3.75 -6.72 -9.75
C VAL A 400 -4.57 -5.60 -10.37
N VAL A 401 -5.38 -4.93 -9.56
CA VAL A 401 -6.19 -3.78 -10.00
C VAL A 401 -5.68 -2.51 -9.32
N ALA A 402 -5.16 -1.61 -10.14
CA ALA A 402 -4.86 -0.24 -9.75
C ALA A 402 -5.75 0.69 -10.57
N ASP A 403 -6.54 1.51 -9.89
CA ASP A 403 -7.54 2.37 -10.53
C ASP A 403 -6.90 3.60 -11.19
N ALA A 404 -7.38 3.99 -12.36
CA ALA A 404 -6.85 5.14 -13.10
C ALA A 404 -7.00 6.48 -12.34
N GLY A 405 -7.95 6.57 -11.39
CA GLY A 405 -8.11 7.71 -10.48
C GLY A 405 -6.91 7.95 -9.54
N LEU A 406 -5.96 7.02 -9.44
CA LEU A 406 -4.68 7.23 -8.76
C LEU A 406 -3.75 8.25 -9.46
N GLY A 407 -4.06 8.60 -10.71
CA GLY A 407 -3.19 9.37 -11.59
C GLY A 407 -1.91 8.62 -11.95
N ALA A 408 -1.13 9.17 -12.90
CA ALA A 408 0.04 8.48 -13.44
C ALA A 408 1.11 8.15 -12.37
N LYS A 409 1.33 9.06 -11.40
CA LYS A 409 2.30 8.84 -10.31
C LYS A 409 1.84 7.75 -9.34
N GLY A 410 0.58 7.79 -8.89
CA GLY A 410 0.02 6.79 -7.97
C GLY A 410 -0.05 5.41 -8.63
N MET A 411 -0.51 5.35 -9.87
CA MET A 411 -0.50 4.14 -10.70
C MET A 411 0.90 3.54 -10.83
N GLY A 412 1.91 4.38 -11.12
CA GLY A 412 3.29 3.94 -11.25
C GLY A 412 3.85 3.33 -9.96
N ARG A 413 3.51 3.89 -8.79
CA ARG A 413 3.88 3.31 -7.49
C ARG A 413 3.17 1.97 -7.27
N ALA A 414 1.86 1.91 -7.49
CA ALA A 414 1.06 0.70 -7.31
C ALA A 414 1.54 -0.47 -8.18
N ILE A 415 1.79 -0.24 -9.48
CA ILE A 415 2.23 -1.29 -10.40
C ILE A 415 3.67 -1.74 -10.08
N LYS A 416 4.60 -0.80 -9.82
CA LYS A 416 5.97 -1.17 -9.44
C LYS A 416 6.00 -1.94 -8.12
N GLY A 417 5.18 -1.50 -7.17
CA GLY A 417 5.05 -2.08 -5.84
C GLY A 417 4.43 -3.46 -5.80
N SER A 418 3.39 -3.71 -6.60
CA SER A 418 2.81 -5.05 -6.76
C SER A 418 3.69 -5.98 -7.60
N GLY A 419 4.48 -5.44 -8.53
CA GLY A 419 5.46 -6.18 -9.32
C GLY A 419 4.85 -7.29 -10.18
N PRO A 420 3.86 -7.00 -11.04
CA PRO A 420 3.21 -8.00 -11.88
C PRO A 420 4.20 -8.66 -12.87
N ARG A 421 3.97 -9.94 -13.15
CA ARG A 421 4.68 -10.70 -14.19
C ARG A 421 4.09 -10.44 -15.57
N PHE A 422 2.79 -10.14 -15.63
CA PHE A 422 2.07 -9.81 -16.87
C PHE A 422 1.26 -8.53 -16.69
N LEU A 423 1.18 -7.72 -17.73
CA LEU A 423 0.38 -6.50 -17.76
C LEU A 423 -0.50 -6.52 -19.02
N ILE A 424 -1.81 -6.56 -18.81
CA ILE A 424 -2.81 -6.54 -19.88
C ILE A 424 -3.48 -5.16 -19.87
N GLY A 425 -3.47 -4.45 -20.99
CA GLY A 425 -4.11 -3.14 -21.02
C GLY A 425 -4.36 -2.56 -22.40
N ILE A 426 -5.12 -1.47 -22.42
CA ILE A 426 -5.38 -0.66 -23.62
C ILE A 426 -4.11 0.10 -24.06
N GLU A 427 -4.09 0.61 -25.30
CA GLU A 427 -2.93 1.31 -25.89
C GLU A 427 -2.37 2.42 -24.98
N ARG A 428 -3.25 3.21 -24.34
CA ARG A 428 -2.86 4.28 -23.40
C ARG A 428 -2.10 3.73 -22.19
N ALA A 429 -2.58 2.62 -21.62
CA ALA A 429 -1.94 1.97 -20.48
C ALA A 429 -0.58 1.38 -20.85
N LEU A 430 -0.48 0.76 -22.03
CA LEU A 430 0.77 0.20 -22.55
C LEU A 430 1.83 1.28 -22.86
N THR A 431 1.38 2.44 -23.35
CA THR A 431 2.23 3.62 -23.52
C THR A 431 2.79 4.08 -22.18
N GLY A 432 1.94 4.19 -21.15
CA GLY A 432 2.36 4.47 -19.78
C GLY A 432 3.36 3.43 -19.26
N ALA A 433 3.08 2.15 -19.46
CA ALA A 433 3.96 1.05 -19.06
C ALA A 433 5.36 1.14 -19.68
N ARG A 434 5.44 1.57 -20.95
CA ARG A 434 6.70 1.76 -21.66
C ARG A 434 7.47 2.99 -21.19
N LEU A 435 6.78 4.12 -20.98
CA LEU A 435 7.37 5.40 -20.56
C LEU A 435 7.86 5.37 -19.12
N PHE A 436 7.08 4.78 -18.20
CA PHE A 436 7.38 4.76 -16.77
C PHE A 436 8.12 3.51 -16.30
N GLY A 437 8.44 2.59 -17.23
CA GLY A 437 9.17 1.36 -16.96
C GLY A 437 8.41 0.44 -16.01
N TRP A 438 7.11 0.23 -16.25
CA TRP A 438 6.33 -0.72 -15.47
C TRP A 438 6.76 -2.17 -15.79
N PRO A 439 6.89 -3.03 -14.76
CA PRO A 439 7.31 -4.42 -14.93
C PRO A 439 6.23 -5.26 -15.62
N GLY A 440 6.66 -6.42 -16.13
CA GLY A 440 5.80 -7.47 -16.68
C GLY A 440 5.81 -7.55 -18.21
N THR A 441 5.48 -8.73 -18.72
CA THR A 441 5.22 -8.98 -20.15
C THR A 441 3.95 -8.24 -20.55
N ARG A 442 4.07 -7.35 -21.54
CA ARG A 442 2.97 -6.49 -21.98
C ARG A 442 2.08 -7.20 -22.99
N ILE A 443 0.78 -7.19 -22.73
CA ILE A 443 -0.27 -7.79 -23.56
C ILE A 443 -1.29 -6.70 -23.89
N SER A 444 -1.60 -6.53 -25.16
CA SER A 444 -2.61 -5.56 -25.59
C SER A 444 -4.01 -6.14 -25.49
N ALA A 445 -4.95 -5.37 -24.94
CA ALA A 445 -6.38 -5.73 -24.95
C ALA A 445 -6.93 -5.83 -26.39
N ASP A 446 -6.39 -5.02 -27.31
CA ASP A 446 -6.81 -4.99 -28.71
C ASP A 446 -5.70 -5.46 -29.67
N ASN A 447 -6.08 -5.72 -30.92
CA ASN A 447 -5.10 -5.92 -31.97
C ASN A 447 -4.38 -4.61 -32.30
N LEU A 448 -3.05 -4.66 -32.32
CA LEU A 448 -2.19 -3.53 -32.69
C LEU A 448 -1.43 -3.83 -33.99
N PRO A 449 -1.21 -2.82 -34.86
CA PRO A 449 -0.29 -2.94 -35.98
C PRO A 449 1.12 -3.33 -35.52
N ALA A 450 1.86 -4.09 -36.33
CA ALA A 450 3.19 -4.62 -35.97
C ALA A 450 4.18 -3.52 -35.53
N ALA A 451 4.16 -2.37 -36.20
CA ALA A 451 5.01 -1.23 -35.84
C ALA A 451 4.72 -0.70 -34.42
N LYS A 452 3.44 -0.55 -34.06
CA LYS A 452 3.02 -0.12 -32.71
C LYS A 452 3.38 -1.17 -31.66
N ARG A 453 3.19 -2.46 -31.95
CA ARG A 453 3.57 -3.54 -31.01
C ARG A 453 5.06 -3.49 -30.67
N LYS A 454 5.92 -3.34 -31.69
CA LYS A 454 7.37 -3.22 -31.50
C LYS A 454 7.72 -1.97 -30.69
N LEU A 455 7.08 -0.83 -30.99
CA LEU A 455 7.32 0.44 -30.28
C LEU A 455 6.98 0.35 -28.78
N LEU A 456 5.82 -0.24 -28.47
CA LEU A 456 5.32 -0.38 -27.09
C LEU A 456 5.91 -1.59 -26.36
N GLY A 457 6.61 -2.47 -27.06
CA GLY A 457 7.14 -3.73 -26.52
C GLY A 457 6.03 -4.68 -26.08
N VAL A 458 4.98 -4.79 -26.89
CA VAL A 458 3.85 -5.71 -26.70
C VAL A 458 4.23 -7.09 -27.24
N ALA A 459 4.13 -8.11 -26.40
CA ALA A 459 4.47 -9.49 -26.76
C ALA A 459 3.29 -10.25 -27.38
N HIS A 460 2.08 -10.02 -26.88
CA HIS A 460 0.86 -10.73 -27.29
C HIS A 460 -0.34 -9.78 -27.33
N THR A 461 -1.42 -10.17 -28.00
CA THR A 461 -2.72 -9.49 -27.91
C THR A 461 -3.81 -10.43 -27.38
N LEU A 462 -4.83 -9.87 -26.75
CA LEU A 462 -5.96 -10.65 -26.23
C LEU A 462 -6.68 -11.45 -27.31
N PRO A 463 -6.93 -10.91 -28.53
CA PRO A 463 -7.48 -11.71 -29.63
C PRO A 463 -6.61 -12.91 -30.03
N GLU A 464 -5.28 -12.77 -29.98
CA GLU A 464 -4.35 -13.89 -30.26
C GLU A 464 -4.45 -14.99 -29.21
N LEU A 465 -4.46 -14.60 -27.93
CA LEU A 465 -4.59 -15.54 -26.82
C LEU A 465 -5.93 -16.27 -26.85
N TYR A 466 -7.01 -15.54 -27.14
CA TYR A 466 -8.35 -16.11 -27.32
C TYR A 466 -8.38 -17.14 -28.46
N ALA A 467 -7.86 -16.79 -29.64
CA ALA A 467 -7.85 -17.68 -30.79
C ALA A 467 -6.96 -18.92 -30.59
N ALA A 468 -5.78 -18.74 -29.98
CA ALA A 468 -4.86 -19.84 -29.68
C ALA A 468 -5.45 -20.81 -28.64
N GLY A 469 -6.09 -20.27 -27.60
CA GLY A 469 -6.74 -21.05 -26.56
C GLY A 469 -7.98 -21.80 -27.07
N GLY A 470 -8.81 -21.16 -27.90
CA GLY A 470 -9.99 -21.81 -28.50
C GLY A 470 -9.64 -23.01 -29.39
N LYS A 471 -8.53 -22.93 -30.15
CA LYS A 471 -8.04 -24.07 -30.94
C LYS A 471 -7.58 -25.24 -30.07
N ALA A 472 -7.00 -24.96 -28.91
CA ALA A 472 -6.46 -25.96 -28.00
C ALA A 472 -7.52 -26.56 -27.04
N ALA A 473 -8.59 -25.83 -26.75
CA ALA A 473 -9.66 -26.26 -25.85
C ALA A 473 -10.52 -27.41 -26.41
N THR A 474 -10.35 -27.77 -27.69
CA THR A 474 -10.96 -28.97 -28.30
C THR A 474 -10.36 -30.28 -27.78
N GLY A 475 -9.21 -30.23 -27.10
CA GLY A 475 -8.69 -31.30 -26.25
C GLY A 475 -8.93 -30.94 -24.78
N SER A 476 -9.75 -31.69 -24.06
CA SER A 476 -10.04 -31.48 -22.64
C SER A 476 -8.76 -31.49 -21.79
N SER A 477 -8.24 -30.32 -21.42
CA SER A 477 -7.43 -30.18 -20.22
C SER A 477 -8.30 -29.48 -19.17
N ALA A 478 -8.78 -30.22 -18.18
CA ALA A 478 -9.44 -29.61 -17.04
C ALA A 478 -8.45 -28.65 -16.33
N PHE A 479 -8.95 -27.52 -15.86
CA PHE A 479 -8.19 -26.66 -14.95
C PHE A 479 -8.35 -27.20 -13.54
N GLU A 480 -7.25 -27.37 -12.81
CA GLU A 480 -7.31 -27.72 -11.39
C GLU A 480 -7.95 -26.55 -10.63
N PRO A 481 -8.86 -26.82 -9.67
CA PRO A 481 -9.39 -25.78 -8.80
C PRO A 481 -8.27 -25.05 -8.05
N ALA A 482 -8.34 -23.73 -7.99
CA ALA A 482 -7.42 -22.93 -7.20
C ALA A 482 -7.60 -23.23 -5.71
N ASP A 483 -6.48 -23.25 -4.97
CA ASP A 483 -6.48 -23.30 -3.51
C ASP A 483 -7.30 -22.12 -2.95
N PRO A 484 -8.33 -22.36 -2.10
CA PRO A 484 -9.14 -21.30 -1.50
C PRO A 484 -8.32 -20.25 -0.74
N ASP A 485 -7.18 -20.65 -0.17
CA ASP A 485 -6.36 -19.79 0.67
C ASP A 485 -5.19 -19.15 -0.10
N ALA A 486 -5.07 -19.43 -1.41
CA ALA A 486 -4.15 -18.71 -2.28
C ALA A 486 -4.63 -17.29 -2.61
N ASP A 487 -3.68 -16.37 -2.81
CA ASP A 487 -3.93 -15.02 -3.29
C ASP A 487 -4.75 -15.05 -4.59
N ALA A 488 -5.87 -14.32 -4.64
CA ALA A 488 -6.71 -14.17 -5.82
C ALA A 488 -6.63 -12.76 -6.40
N ALA A 489 -6.50 -11.74 -5.55
CA ALA A 489 -6.44 -10.36 -5.99
C ALA A 489 -5.57 -9.46 -5.09
N VAL A 490 -4.97 -8.44 -5.70
CA VAL A 490 -4.38 -7.27 -5.03
C VAL A 490 -5.13 -6.03 -5.54
N LEU A 491 -5.94 -5.44 -4.66
CA LEU A 491 -6.78 -4.28 -4.98
C LEU A 491 -6.19 -3.02 -4.32
N PHE A 492 -5.86 -2.00 -5.11
CA PHE A 492 -5.29 -0.77 -4.57
C PHE A 492 -6.37 0.20 -4.05
N THR A 493 -6.16 0.70 -2.83
CA THR A 493 -6.94 1.80 -2.24
C THR A 493 -6.76 3.10 -3.03
N SER A 494 -7.67 4.07 -2.84
CA SER A 494 -7.65 5.37 -3.53
C SER A 494 -6.43 6.28 -3.27
N GLY A 495 -5.64 6.02 -2.22
CA GLY A 495 -4.51 6.87 -1.84
C GLY A 495 -4.89 8.31 -1.45
N SER A 496 -6.10 8.52 -0.91
CA SER A 496 -6.59 9.86 -0.54
C SER A 496 -5.95 10.43 0.73
N THR A 497 -5.49 9.57 1.64
CA THR A 497 -4.85 9.94 2.92
C THR A 497 -3.37 9.54 2.97
N GLY A 498 -2.74 9.35 1.81
CA GLY A 498 -1.35 8.87 1.70
C GLY A 498 -1.14 7.95 0.48
N PRO A 499 0.00 7.27 0.39
CA PRO A 499 0.25 6.32 -0.70
C PRO A 499 -0.83 5.23 -0.79
N ALA A 500 -1.21 4.85 -2.01
CA ALA A 500 -2.16 3.77 -2.24
C ALA A 500 -1.61 2.43 -1.71
N LYS A 501 -2.39 1.80 -0.84
CA LYS A 501 -2.09 0.49 -0.23
C LYS A 501 -2.69 -0.62 -1.09
N GLY A 502 -1.92 -1.67 -1.36
CA GLY A 502 -2.41 -2.89 -2.03
C GLY A 502 -3.05 -3.82 -1.00
N VAL A 503 -4.32 -4.15 -1.19
CA VAL A 503 -5.09 -5.04 -0.31
C VAL A 503 -5.16 -6.42 -0.94
N VAL A 504 -4.64 -7.44 -0.25
CA VAL A 504 -4.61 -8.82 -0.73
C VAL A 504 -5.88 -9.55 -0.30
N TYR A 505 -6.51 -10.21 -1.25
CA TYR A 505 -7.65 -11.10 -1.05
C TYR A 505 -7.31 -12.51 -1.50
N THR A 506 -7.67 -13.51 -0.70
CA THR A 506 -7.65 -14.92 -1.13
C THR A 506 -8.92 -15.26 -1.91
N HIS A 507 -8.92 -16.42 -2.58
CA HIS A 507 -10.11 -16.93 -3.25
C HIS A 507 -11.30 -17.08 -2.27
N ARG A 508 -11.03 -17.53 -1.04
CA ARG A 508 -12.01 -17.66 0.05
C ARG A 508 -12.63 -16.33 0.43
N GLN A 509 -11.84 -15.27 0.57
CA GLN A 509 -12.36 -13.95 0.96
C GLN A 509 -13.18 -13.29 -0.15
N LEU A 510 -12.81 -13.48 -1.42
CA LEU A 510 -13.64 -13.02 -2.54
C LEU A 510 -14.99 -13.76 -2.57
N ALA A 511 -14.99 -15.07 -2.31
CA ALA A 511 -16.22 -15.85 -2.18
C ALA A 511 -17.08 -15.37 -1.01
N ALA A 512 -16.48 -15.12 0.15
CA ALA A 512 -17.17 -14.56 1.32
C ALA A 512 -17.77 -13.18 1.05
N MET A 513 -17.08 -12.33 0.26
CA MET A 513 -17.61 -11.02 -0.16
C MET A 513 -18.87 -11.19 -1.01
N ARG A 514 -18.86 -12.11 -1.98
CA ARG A 514 -20.07 -12.46 -2.76
C ARG A 514 -21.19 -12.94 -1.84
N ASP A 515 -20.90 -13.83 -0.88
CA ASP A 515 -21.93 -14.40 -0.01
C ASP A 515 -22.56 -13.35 0.90
N THR A 516 -21.74 -12.45 1.47
CA THR A 516 -22.21 -11.30 2.25
C THR A 516 -23.17 -10.42 1.45
N LEU A 517 -22.83 -10.11 0.19
CA LEU A 517 -23.69 -9.30 -0.69
C LEU A 517 -24.99 -10.03 -1.06
N ARG A 518 -24.91 -11.34 -1.32
CA ARG A 518 -26.08 -12.19 -1.59
C ARG A 518 -27.04 -12.20 -0.41
N GLU A 519 -26.54 -12.41 0.80
CA GLU A 519 -27.36 -12.51 2.01
C GLU A 519 -27.95 -11.16 2.42
N THR A 520 -27.16 -10.08 2.35
CA THR A 520 -27.60 -8.74 2.78
C THR A 520 -28.64 -8.15 1.84
N TYR A 521 -28.47 -8.33 0.52
CA TYR A 521 -29.31 -7.66 -0.49
C TYR A 521 -30.20 -8.60 -1.30
N ASN A 522 -30.18 -9.91 -1.02
CA ASN A 522 -30.88 -10.94 -1.81
C ASN A 522 -30.51 -10.92 -3.30
N LEU A 523 -29.25 -10.56 -3.61
CA LEU A 523 -28.69 -10.60 -4.96
C LEU A 523 -28.36 -12.04 -5.34
N LYS A 524 -29.08 -12.57 -6.32
CA LYS A 524 -28.98 -13.98 -6.75
C LYS A 524 -29.17 -14.14 -8.25
N ALA A 525 -29.00 -15.37 -8.72
CA ALA A 525 -29.42 -15.84 -10.03
C ALA A 525 -30.73 -15.18 -10.50
N GLY A 526 -30.68 -14.50 -11.65
CA GLY A 526 -31.83 -13.77 -12.22
C GLY A 526 -31.93 -12.29 -11.83
N SER A 527 -31.03 -11.79 -10.97
CA SER A 527 -30.86 -10.35 -10.78
C SER A 527 -30.19 -9.74 -12.01
N ALA A 528 -30.52 -8.48 -12.32
CA ALA A 528 -29.89 -7.72 -13.39
C ALA A 528 -29.34 -6.40 -12.82
N LEU A 529 -28.03 -6.22 -12.93
CA LEU A 529 -27.26 -5.18 -12.26
C LEU A 529 -26.71 -4.17 -13.26
N VAL A 530 -27.06 -2.89 -13.08
CA VAL A 530 -26.29 -1.79 -13.67
C VAL A 530 -25.17 -1.41 -12.72
N ALA A 531 -23.94 -1.58 -13.17
CA ALA A 531 -22.74 -1.33 -12.39
C ALA A 531 -21.91 -0.19 -12.99
N GLY A 532 -21.99 1.00 -12.40
CA GLY A 532 -21.09 2.12 -12.75
C GLY A 532 -19.69 2.02 -12.14
N PHE A 533 -19.23 0.83 -11.74
CA PHE A 533 -18.03 0.64 -10.92
C PHE A 533 -17.32 -0.69 -11.20
N ALA A 534 -16.01 -0.63 -11.51
CA ALA A 534 -15.21 -1.76 -12.02
C ALA A 534 -15.19 -3.03 -11.15
N PRO A 535 -15.15 -2.97 -9.80
CA PRO A 535 -15.26 -4.15 -8.95
C PRO A 535 -16.53 -5.00 -9.12
N PHE A 536 -17.62 -4.48 -9.70
CA PHE A 536 -18.80 -5.32 -9.97
C PHE A 536 -18.61 -6.23 -11.19
N ALA A 537 -17.62 -5.99 -12.05
CA ALA A 537 -17.19 -6.97 -13.05
C ALA A 537 -16.66 -8.27 -12.40
N LEU A 538 -16.18 -8.20 -11.16
CA LEU A 538 -15.76 -9.36 -10.36
C LEU A 538 -16.97 -10.06 -9.69
N LEU A 539 -17.98 -9.31 -9.25
CA LEU A 539 -19.05 -9.82 -8.39
C LEU A 539 -20.30 -10.25 -9.16
N GLY A 540 -20.64 -9.57 -10.26
CA GLY A 540 -21.86 -9.80 -11.03
C GLY A 540 -22.02 -11.26 -11.46
N PRO A 541 -21.09 -11.82 -12.26
CA PRO A 541 -21.20 -13.21 -12.67
C PRO A 541 -21.13 -14.20 -11.50
N ALA A 542 -20.42 -13.87 -10.42
CA ALA A 542 -20.31 -14.71 -9.22
C ALA A 542 -21.62 -14.76 -8.42
N LEU A 543 -22.44 -13.71 -8.48
CA LEU A 543 -23.78 -13.66 -7.91
C LEU A 543 -24.83 -14.35 -8.81
N GLY A 544 -24.46 -14.73 -10.05
CA GLY A 544 -25.39 -15.23 -11.05
C GLY A 544 -26.22 -14.11 -11.69
N ALA A 545 -25.76 -12.85 -11.58
CA ALA A 545 -26.48 -11.68 -12.04
C ALA A 545 -26.01 -11.24 -13.44
N THR A 546 -26.96 -10.94 -14.31
CA THR A 546 -26.67 -10.28 -15.58
C THR A 546 -26.14 -8.88 -15.29
N SER A 547 -25.00 -8.51 -15.86
CA SER A 547 -24.32 -7.25 -15.53
C SER A 547 -24.13 -6.37 -16.76
N VAL A 548 -24.32 -5.06 -16.58
CA VAL A 548 -24.06 -4.05 -17.61
C VAL A 548 -23.30 -2.88 -17.02
N THR A 549 -22.34 -2.37 -17.79
CA THR A 549 -21.69 -1.09 -17.48
C THR A 549 -22.38 0.01 -18.28
N PRO A 550 -22.90 1.08 -17.65
CA PRO A 550 -23.48 2.21 -18.38
C PRO A 550 -22.40 2.96 -19.19
N ASP A 551 -22.83 3.70 -20.21
CA ASP A 551 -21.92 4.55 -21.00
C ASP A 551 -21.46 5.75 -20.14
N MET A 552 -20.34 5.56 -19.44
CA MET A 552 -19.73 6.55 -18.55
C MET A 552 -18.23 6.35 -18.43
N ASP A 553 -17.52 7.43 -18.10
CA ASP A 553 -16.13 7.33 -17.64
C ASP A 553 -16.12 7.01 -16.14
N VAL A 554 -15.72 5.79 -15.79
CA VAL A 554 -15.60 5.33 -14.39
C VAL A 554 -14.56 6.11 -13.57
N THR A 555 -13.65 6.83 -14.23
CA THR A 555 -12.67 7.72 -13.58
C THR A 555 -13.23 9.12 -13.34
N ALA A 556 -14.36 9.47 -13.96
CA ALA A 556 -15.09 10.70 -13.78
C ALA A 556 -16.59 10.40 -13.58
N PRO A 557 -17.01 9.94 -12.38
CA PRO A 557 -18.37 9.44 -12.18
C PRO A 557 -19.50 10.42 -12.53
N ARG A 558 -19.23 11.75 -12.53
CA ARG A 558 -20.18 12.78 -12.98
C ARG A 558 -20.51 12.72 -14.47
N THR A 559 -19.84 11.87 -15.25
CA THR A 559 -20.17 11.66 -16.67
C THR A 559 -21.41 10.79 -16.87
N LEU A 560 -21.89 10.07 -15.84
CA LEU A 560 -23.12 9.29 -15.92
C LEU A 560 -24.32 10.22 -16.02
N THR A 561 -24.99 10.22 -17.18
CA THR A 561 -26.26 10.95 -17.39
C THR A 561 -27.46 10.09 -17.02
N ALA A 562 -28.62 10.72 -16.82
CA ALA A 562 -29.87 10.02 -16.61
C ALA A 562 -30.21 9.06 -17.76
N THR A 563 -30.04 9.52 -19.01
CA THR A 563 -30.30 8.71 -20.21
C THR A 563 -29.37 7.50 -20.28
N ALA A 564 -28.07 7.68 -20.04
CA ALA A 564 -27.11 6.56 -20.05
C ALA A 564 -27.41 5.52 -18.97
N LEU A 565 -27.86 5.95 -17.79
CA LEU A 565 -28.32 5.04 -16.74
C LEU A 565 -29.59 4.27 -17.18
N ALA A 566 -30.56 4.97 -17.76
CA ALA A 566 -31.81 4.36 -18.21
C ALA A 566 -31.60 3.39 -19.39
N ASP A 567 -30.71 3.72 -20.33
CA ASP A 567 -30.37 2.87 -21.47
C ASP A 567 -29.68 1.59 -21.00
N ALA A 568 -28.76 1.71 -20.02
CA ALA A 568 -28.14 0.55 -19.39
C ALA A 568 -29.17 -0.31 -18.63
N ALA A 569 -30.06 0.32 -17.86
CA ALA A 569 -31.12 -0.37 -17.16
C ALA A 569 -32.05 -1.12 -18.13
N ALA A 570 -32.38 -0.51 -19.27
CA ALA A 570 -33.21 -1.12 -20.30
C ALA A 570 -32.52 -2.33 -20.95
N ALA A 571 -31.22 -2.24 -21.24
CA ALA A 571 -30.45 -3.27 -21.93
C ALA A 571 -30.42 -4.63 -21.21
N VAL A 572 -30.62 -4.64 -19.88
CA VAL A 572 -30.61 -5.87 -19.07
C VAL A 572 -31.88 -6.08 -18.24
N HIS A 573 -32.90 -5.22 -18.40
CA HIS A 573 -34.07 -5.18 -17.52
C HIS A 573 -33.67 -5.11 -16.03
N ALA A 574 -32.86 -4.11 -15.70
CA ALA A 574 -32.20 -4.02 -14.41
C ALA A 574 -33.16 -4.05 -13.23
N THR A 575 -32.87 -4.92 -12.27
CA THR A 575 -33.54 -4.97 -10.96
C THR A 575 -32.78 -4.18 -9.92
N THR A 576 -31.47 -3.99 -10.13
CA THR A 576 -30.54 -3.34 -9.20
C THR A 576 -29.68 -2.31 -9.93
N VAL A 577 -29.49 -1.16 -9.31
CA VAL A 577 -28.54 -0.13 -9.75
C VAL A 577 -27.52 0.12 -8.64
N PHE A 578 -26.25 0.19 -9.01
CA PHE A 578 -25.18 0.66 -8.13
C PHE A 578 -24.49 1.89 -8.74
N ALA A 579 -24.53 3.01 -8.03
CA ALA A 579 -23.91 4.25 -8.48
C ALA A 579 -23.37 5.11 -7.33
N SER A 580 -22.23 5.76 -7.56
CA SER A 580 -21.63 6.67 -6.58
C SER A 580 -22.49 7.94 -6.36
N PRO A 581 -22.38 8.63 -5.21
CA PRO A 581 -23.11 9.86 -4.96
C PRO A 581 -22.89 10.95 -6.02
N ALA A 582 -21.66 11.09 -6.51
CA ALA A 582 -21.31 12.05 -7.56
C ALA A 582 -21.98 11.73 -8.90
N ALA A 583 -22.12 10.45 -9.24
CA ALA A 583 -22.84 10.01 -10.44
C ALA A 583 -24.34 10.32 -10.30
N LEU A 584 -24.92 10.06 -9.13
CA LEU A 584 -26.34 10.31 -8.88
C LEU A 584 -26.73 11.77 -8.86
N ALA A 585 -25.84 12.65 -8.38
CA ALA A 585 -26.03 14.08 -8.52
C ALA A 585 -26.20 14.49 -9.99
N ASN A 586 -25.33 14.02 -10.89
CA ASN A 586 -25.43 14.34 -12.32
C ASN A 586 -26.63 13.68 -13.00
N VAL A 587 -26.99 12.46 -12.61
CA VAL A 587 -28.25 11.81 -13.06
C VAL A 587 -29.45 12.68 -12.72
N LEU A 588 -29.51 13.23 -11.51
CA LEU A 588 -30.60 14.13 -11.12
C LEU A 588 -30.56 15.49 -11.84
N GLU A 589 -29.37 16.05 -12.08
CA GLU A 589 -29.19 17.27 -12.87
C GLU A 589 -29.65 17.10 -14.34
N THR A 590 -29.53 15.89 -14.88
CA THR A 590 -29.86 15.57 -16.29
C THR A 590 -31.20 14.83 -16.46
N LYS A 591 -31.99 14.68 -15.39
CA LYS A 591 -33.24 13.88 -15.39
C LYS A 591 -34.31 14.36 -16.36
N ASP A 592 -34.27 15.63 -16.75
CA ASP A 592 -35.24 16.22 -17.68
C ASP A 592 -35.05 15.73 -19.12
N ALA A 593 -33.89 15.13 -19.44
CA ALA A 593 -33.62 14.51 -20.73
C ALA A 593 -34.28 13.13 -20.91
N LEU A 594 -34.83 12.53 -19.84
CA LEU A 594 -35.46 11.22 -19.91
C LEU A 594 -36.81 11.26 -20.63
N ASP A 595 -36.99 10.38 -21.60
CA ASP A 595 -38.30 10.13 -22.22
C ASP A 595 -39.21 9.26 -21.33
N GLN A 596 -40.46 9.02 -21.77
CA GLN A 596 -41.43 8.25 -21.00
C GLN A 596 -41.03 6.77 -20.82
N VAL A 597 -40.35 6.18 -21.80
CA VAL A 597 -39.93 4.77 -21.75
C VAL A 597 -38.79 4.62 -20.76
N GLN A 598 -37.78 5.48 -20.84
CA GLN A 598 -36.64 5.52 -19.94
C GLN A 598 -37.06 5.77 -18.49
N ARG A 599 -38.02 6.69 -18.24
CA ARG A 599 -38.60 6.89 -16.90
C ARG A 599 -39.23 5.62 -16.37
N LYS A 600 -40.09 4.97 -17.17
CA LYS A 600 -40.76 3.73 -16.80
C LYS A 600 -39.78 2.58 -16.54
N THR A 601 -38.66 2.54 -17.27
CA THR A 601 -37.57 1.58 -17.02
C THR A 601 -36.96 1.79 -15.65
N LEU A 602 -36.64 3.03 -15.28
CA LEU A 602 -36.06 3.35 -13.96
C LEU A 602 -37.06 3.11 -12.82
N GLU A 603 -38.35 3.34 -13.04
CA GLU A 603 -39.41 3.00 -12.08
C GLU A 603 -39.44 1.51 -11.72
N GLY A 604 -38.96 0.62 -12.61
CA GLY A 604 -38.91 -0.83 -12.38
C GLY A 604 -37.71 -1.30 -11.54
N VAL A 605 -36.77 -0.42 -11.19
CA VAL A 605 -35.64 -0.77 -10.33
C VAL A 605 -36.14 -1.03 -8.90
N SER A 606 -35.75 -2.18 -8.34
CA SER A 606 -36.19 -2.64 -7.02
C SER A 606 -35.17 -2.39 -5.90
N LEU A 607 -33.90 -2.24 -6.26
CA LEU A 607 -32.80 -2.00 -5.33
C LEU A 607 -31.85 -0.94 -5.90
N MET A 608 -31.52 0.04 -5.07
CA MET A 608 -30.63 1.14 -5.42
C MET A 608 -29.55 1.28 -4.36
N LEU A 609 -28.30 1.01 -4.74
CA LEU A 609 -27.15 1.05 -3.86
C LEU A 609 -26.28 2.27 -4.18
N SER A 610 -25.91 3.03 -3.15
CA SER A 610 -24.94 4.12 -3.27
C SER A 610 -23.87 4.07 -2.19
N ALA A 611 -22.60 4.05 -2.58
CA ALA A 611 -21.48 3.96 -1.65
C ALA A 611 -20.24 4.72 -2.15
N GLY A 612 -19.19 4.73 -1.32
CA GLY A 612 -17.88 5.32 -1.63
C GLY A 612 -17.66 6.74 -1.07
N ALA A 613 -18.74 7.43 -0.70
CA ALA A 613 -18.72 8.69 0.04
C ALA A 613 -20.04 8.87 0.80
N PRO A 614 -20.09 9.69 1.87
CA PRO A 614 -21.34 10.09 2.49
C PRO A 614 -22.28 10.71 1.47
N ILE A 615 -23.57 10.35 1.54
CA ILE A 615 -24.62 10.87 0.66
C ILE A 615 -25.71 11.56 1.51
N PRO A 616 -25.98 12.85 1.28
CA PRO A 616 -27.01 13.56 2.05
C PRO A 616 -28.41 12.98 1.80
N GLU A 617 -29.23 12.91 2.85
CA GLU A 617 -30.64 12.47 2.76
C GLU A 617 -31.43 13.23 1.68
N PRO A 618 -31.30 14.57 1.52
CA PRO A 618 -32.05 15.28 0.48
C PRO A 618 -31.72 14.84 -0.94
N LEU A 619 -30.49 14.32 -1.17
CA LEU A 619 -30.12 13.76 -2.47
C LEU A 619 -30.79 12.40 -2.66
N LEU A 620 -30.77 11.53 -1.64
CA LEU A 620 -31.44 10.23 -1.66
C LEU A 620 -32.95 10.37 -1.89
N ALA A 621 -33.60 11.35 -1.25
CA ALA A 621 -35.01 11.64 -1.44
C ALA A 621 -35.35 11.95 -2.92
N LYS A 622 -34.51 12.76 -3.58
CA LYS A 622 -34.66 13.06 -5.01
C LYS A 622 -34.38 11.85 -5.91
N VAL A 623 -33.42 10.98 -5.52
CA VAL A 623 -33.20 9.70 -6.21
C VAL A 623 -34.42 8.81 -6.07
N GLN A 624 -35.07 8.75 -4.90
CA GLN A 624 -36.29 7.97 -4.68
C GLN A 624 -37.43 8.38 -5.62
N GLU A 625 -37.56 9.67 -5.94
CA GLU A 625 -38.55 10.13 -6.93
C GLU A 625 -38.30 9.55 -8.33
N LEU A 626 -37.04 9.31 -8.70
CA LEU A 626 -36.66 8.75 -10.00
C LEU A 626 -36.81 7.22 -10.06
N VAL A 627 -36.60 6.54 -8.92
CA VAL A 627 -36.73 5.09 -8.76
C VAL A 627 -37.74 4.75 -7.65
N PRO A 628 -39.04 5.10 -7.81
CA PRO A 628 -40.03 5.05 -6.74
C PRO A 628 -40.27 3.67 -6.12
N GLN A 629 -39.94 2.58 -6.82
CA GLN A 629 -40.09 1.21 -6.31
C GLN A 629 -38.83 0.68 -5.64
N ALA A 630 -37.71 1.40 -5.74
CA ALA A 630 -36.43 0.92 -5.23
C ALA A 630 -36.34 1.09 -3.72
N LYS A 631 -35.80 0.08 -3.03
CA LYS A 631 -35.20 0.29 -1.72
C LYS A 631 -33.83 0.95 -1.91
N ILE A 632 -33.64 2.11 -1.31
CA ILE A 632 -32.38 2.85 -1.39
C ILE A 632 -31.53 2.54 -0.16
N HIS A 633 -30.34 2.01 -0.39
CA HIS A 633 -29.38 1.62 0.63
C HIS A 633 -28.03 2.32 0.44
N THR A 634 -27.35 2.61 1.55
CA THR A 634 -26.05 3.27 1.56
C THR A 634 -25.04 2.50 2.39
N PRO A 635 -24.41 1.45 1.83
CA PRO A 635 -23.45 0.66 2.58
C PRO A 635 -22.17 1.43 2.88
N TYR A 636 -21.66 1.23 4.08
CA TYR A 636 -20.34 1.68 4.49
C TYR A 636 -19.33 0.54 4.41
N GLY A 637 -18.12 0.88 3.97
CA GLY A 637 -17.00 -0.05 3.89
C GLY A 637 -15.79 0.60 3.26
N MET A 638 -14.74 -0.20 3.13
CA MET A 638 -13.45 0.20 2.58
C MET A 638 -12.85 -0.93 1.76
N THR A 639 -11.78 -0.68 1.01
CA THR A 639 -11.17 -1.70 0.15
C THR A 639 -10.76 -2.95 0.94
N GLU A 640 -10.47 -2.81 2.23
CA GLU A 640 -10.09 -3.85 3.18
C GLU A 640 -11.27 -4.69 3.69
N ALA A 641 -12.49 -4.14 3.68
CA ALA A 641 -13.70 -4.81 4.13
C ALA A 641 -14.91 -4.09 3.49
N LEU A 642 -15.50 -4.71 2.46
CA LEU A 642 -16.63 -4.13 1.71
C LEU A 642 -17.73 -5.17 1.49
N PRO A 643 -18.98 -4.92 1.91
CA PRO A 643 -19.45 -3.89 2.84
C PRO A 643 -19.25 -4.27 4.32
N VAL A 644 -19.35 -3.32 5.24
CA VAL A 644 -19.23 -3.55 6.70
C VAL A 644 -20.57 -3.34 7.39
N THR A 645 -21.22 -2.21 7.13
CA THR A 645 -22.55 -1.89 7.63
C THR A 645 -23.45 -1.43 6.49
N ASP A 646 -24.75 -1.44 6.73
CA ASP A 646 -25.74 -0.94 5.79
C ASP A 646 -26.87 -0.20 6.50
N ILE A 647 -27.45 0.77 5.79
CA ILE A 647 -28.62 1.53 6.21
C ILE A 647 -29.47 1.89 4.99
N ASP A 648 -30.79 1.83 5.14
CA ASP A 648 -31.73 2.27 4.13
C ASP A 648 -32.21 3.73 4.37
N LEU A 649 -32.83 4.33 3.35
CA LEU A 649 -33.33 5.71 3.45
C LEU A 649 -34.31 5.93 4.63
N PRO A 650 -35.28 5.05 4.90
CA PRO A 650 -36.09 5.13 6.13
C PRO A 650 -35.25 5.11 7.42
N GLY A 651 -34.24 4.25 7.49
CA GLY A 651 -33.31 4.16 8.62
C GLY A 651 -32.52 5.44 8.83
N ILE A 652 -32.02 6.06 7.75
CA ILE A 652 -31.33 7.37 7.80
C ILE A 652 -32.26 8.43 8.39
N ARG A 653 -33.53 8.49 7.94
CA ARG A 653 -34.53 9.44 8.47
C ARG A 653 -34.85 9.19 9.93
N ALA A 654 -34.93 7.92 10.35
CA ALA A 654 -35.17 7.53 11.73
C ALA A 654 -33.97 7.81 12.64
N ALA A 655 -32.74 7.76 12.12
CA ALA A 655 -31.52 8.13 12.84
C ALA A 655 -31.44 9.63 13.11
N GLY A 656 -31.86 10.45 12.14
CA GLY A 656 -31.84 11.90 12.26
C GLY A 656 -30.41 12.47 12.27
N ALA A 657 -30.24 13.63 12.89
CA ALA A 657 -28.94 14.27 13.06
C ALA A 657 -28.25 13.77 14.34
N GLY A 658 -26.93 13.65 14.30
CA GLY A 658 -26.12 13.20 15.44
C GLY A 658 -24.65 13.54 15.24
N ASN A 659 -23.80 13.01 16.12
CA ASN A 659 -22.36 13.17 16.00
C ASN A 659 -21.80 12.23 14.92
N GLY A 660 -21.65 12.73 13.69
CA GLY A 660 -21.17 11.96 12.55
C GLY A 660 -22.25 11.62 11.51
N VAL A 661 -21.97 10.60 10.70
CA VAL A 661 -22.89 10.04 9.70
C VAL A 661 -23.33 8.66 10.16
N CYS A 662 -24.62 8.45 10.40
CA CYS A 662 -25.17 7.12 10.69
C CYS A 662 -25.07 6.23 9.45
N VAL A 663 -24.31 5.13 9.57
CA VAL A 663 -24.09 4.14 8.51
C VAL A 663 -24.75 2.79 8.82
N GLY A 664 -25.62 2.78 9.83
CA GLY A 664 -26.49 1.65 10.18
C GLY A 664 -25.81 0.51 10.89
N THR A 665 -26.29 -0.70 10.66
CA THR A 665 -25.89 -1.90 11.42
C THR A 665 -25.02 -2.82 10.59
N ALA A 666 -24.27 -3.70 11.26
CA ALA A 666 -23.42 -4.68 10.58
C ALA A 666 -24.19 -5.51 9.54
N VAL A 667 -23.56 -5.76 8.38
CA VAL A 667 -24.09 -6.63 7.33
C VAL A 667 -23.98 -8.11 7.73
N ALA A 668 -24.56 -9.01 6.93
CA ALA A 668 -24.48 -10.45 7.16
C ALA A 668 -23.02 -10.92 7.34
N GLY A 669 -22.75 -11.68 8.40
CA GLY A 669 -21.42 -12.19 8.74
C GLY A 669 -20.43 -11.18 9.32
N ALA A 670 -20.76 -9.87 9.36
CA ALA A 670 -19.89 -8.84 9.93
C ALA A 670 -20.21 -8.58 11.41
N THR A 671 -19.19 -8.21 12.18
CA THR A 671 -19.29 -7.65 13.53
C THR A 671 -18.51 -6.34 13.58
N VAL A 672 -19.07 -5.34 14.25
CA VAL A 672 -18.44 -4.05 14.50
C VAL A 672 -18.27 -3.86 16.01
N ALA A 673 -17.12 -3.37 16.41
CA ALA A 673 -16.83 -2.91 17.78
C ALA A 673 -16.07 -1.58 17.71
N ILE A 674 -15.86 -0.95 18.86
CA ILE A 674 -15.13 0.31 19.00
C ILE A 674 -13.92 0.06 19.89
N ALA A 675 -12.74 0.53 19.51
CA ALA A 675 -11.60 0.71 20.41
C ALA A 675 -11.61 2.17 20.91
N PRO A 676 -12.09 2.45 22.13
CA PRO A 676 -12.28 3.83 22.59
C PRO A 676 -11.00 4.66 22.50
N ILE A 677 -11.14 5.93 22.17
CA ILE A 677 -10.01 6.86 22.20
C ILE A 677 -9.90 7.55 23.56
N ASP A 678 -8.66 7.74 24.03
CA ASP A 678 -8.40 8.51 25.25
C ASP A 678 -8.47 10.03 25.00
N ALA A 679 -8.20 10.83 26.04
CA ALA A 679 -8.20 12.29 25.96
C ALA A 679 -7.14 12.86 24.98
N LEU A 680 -6.11 12.07 24.64
CA LEU A 680 -5.08 12.42 23.67
C LEU A 680 -5.41 11.89 22.26
N GLY A 681 -6.59 11.30 22.06
CA GLY A 681 -7.03 10.74 20.79
C GLY A 681 -6.26 9.47 20.41
N VAL A 682 -5.70 8.74 21.38
CA VAL A 682 -5.06 7.44 21.18
C VAL A 682 -6.11 6.35 21.37
N ALA A 683 -6.30 5.52 20.35
CA ALA A 683 -7.25 4.40 20.41
C ALA A 683 -6.69 3.24 21.25
N GLY A 684 -7.53 2.68 22.11
CA GLY A 684 -7.22 1.50 22.92
C GLY A 684 -6.98 0.22 22.11
N ASP A 685 -6.66 -0.85 22.82
CA ASP A 685 -6.27 -2.15 22.28
C ASP A 685 -7.32 -3.25 22.45
N GLU A 686 -8.47 -2.92 23.06
CA GLU A 686 -9.57 -3.86 23.30
C GLU A 686 -10.84 -3.46 22.52
N PRO A 687 -11.62 -4.43 22.02
CA PRO A 687 -12.92 -4.17 21.40
C PRO A 687 -14.01 -3.95 22.46
N GLU A 688 -14.71 -2.82 22.36
CA GLU A 688 -15.84 -2.46 23.21
C GLU A 688 -17.14 -2.25 22.41
N TYR A 689 -18.27 -2.40 23.12
CA TYR A 689 -19.63 -2.23 22.58
C TYR A 689 -20.43 -1.18 23.34
N THR A 690 -19.78 -0.41 24.21
CA THR A 690 -20.42 0.61 25.04
C THR A 690 -21.08 1.65 24.14
N PRO A 691 -22.40 1.87 24.23
CA PRO A 691 -23.07 2.88 23.43
C PRO A 691 -22.48 4.27 23.66
N ASN A 692 -22.38 5.03 22.58
CA ASN A 692 -21.89 6.41 22.53
C ASN A 692 -20.43 6.61 22.98
N ALA A 693 -19.66 5.53 23.16
CA ALA A 693 -18.21 5.62 23.32
C ALA A 693 -17.55 5.86 21.95
N THR A 694 -16.93 7.03 21.78
CA THR A 694 -16.19 7.36 20.56
C THR A 694 -14.83 6.64 20.56
N GLY A 695 -14.48 6.03 19.44
CA GLY A 695 -13.23 5.33 19.28
C GLY A 695 -12.95 4.90 17.85
N GLU A 696 -11.83 4.21 17.64
CA GLU A 696 -11.53 3.61 16.35
C GLU A 696 -12.50 2.46 16.06
N ILE A 697 -13.05 2.44 14.85
CA ILE A 697 -13.97 1.40 14.40
C ILE A 697 -13.17 0.13 14.10
N LEU A 698 -13.57 -0.96 14.73
CA LEU A 698 -13.03 -2.30 14.55
C LEU A 698 -14.01 -3.15 13.75
N VAL A 699 -13.50 -3.92 12.79
CA VAL A 699 -14.31 -4.78 11.94
C VAL A 699 -13.81 -6.22 11.99
N ARG A 700 -14.74 -7.17 12.17
CA ARG A 700 -14.49 -8.59 12.02
C ARG A 700 -15.52 -9.18 11.07
N ALA A 701 -15.06 -9.73 9.95
CA ALA A 701 -15.93 -10.36 8.95
C ALA A 701 -15.13 -11.34 8.06
N PRO A 702 -15.78 -12.38 7.48
CA PRO A 702 -15.08 -13.38 6.65
C PRO A 702 -14.47 -12.83 5.35
N HIS A 703 -14.98 -11.70 4.87
CA HIS A 703 -14.51 -10.99 3.68
C HIS A 703 -13.58 -9.82 3.99
N VAL A 704 -13.11 -9.66 5.23
CA VAL A 704 -11.98 -8.76 5.52
C VAL A 704 -10.74 -9.28 4.80
N LYS A 705 -9.91 -8.36 4.29
CA LYS A 705 -8.63 -8.63 3.60
C LYS A 705 -7.77 -9.68 4.32
N ASP A 706 -6.91 -10.36 3.57
CA ASP A 706 -5.88 -11.22 4.17
C ASP A 706 -4.76 -10.37 4.77
N ARG A 707 -4.15 -9.52 3.94
CA ARG A 707 -3.04 -8.67 4.35
C ARG A 707 -2.89 -7.46 3.45
N TYR A 708 -2.10 -6.49 3.87
CA TYR A 708 -1.55 -5.49 2.95
C TYR A 708 -0.30 -6.02 2.20
N ASP A 709 -0.29 -5.85 0.88
CA ASP A 709 0.78 -6.33 0.01
C ASP A 709 2.09 -5.56 0.25
N ARG A 710 3.12 -6.26 0.74
CA ARG A 710 4.46 -5.71 1.02
C ARG A 710 4.44 -4.48 1.94
N LEU A 711 3.49 -4.43 2.86
CA LEU A 711 3.34 -3.39 3.87
C LEU A 711 3.21 -4.02 5.27
N TRP A 712 4.21 -4.80 5.67
CA TRP A 712 4.18 -5.59 6.91
C TRP A 712 3.86 -4.77 8.17
N VAL A 713 4.49 -3.60 8.40
CA VAL A 713 4.19 -2.72 9.55
C VAL A 713 2.73 -2.26 9.53
N THR A 714 2.23 -1.83 8.37
CA THR A 714 0.82 -1.44 8.22
C THR A 714 -0.11 -2.60 8.55
N GLU A 715 0.23 -3.82 8.13
CA GLU A 715 -0.52 -5.02 8.47
C GLU A 715 -0.50 -5.30 9.97
N GLN A 716 0.67 -5.23 10.63
CA GLN A 716 0.78 -5.41 12.08
C GLN A 716 -0.11 -4.45 12.84
N HIS A 717 -0.09 -3.17 12.46
CA HIS A 717 -0.94 -2.17 13.10
C HIS A 717 -2.43 -2.42 12.83
N SER A 718 -2.80 -2.75 11.59
CA SER A 718 -4.20 -2.93 11.21
C SER A 718 -4.85 -4.19 11.81
N SER A 719 -4.03 -5.11 12.31
CA SER A 719 -4.43 -6.42 12.83
C SER A 719 -3.85 -6.66 14.23
N SER A 720 -3.54 -5.58 14.96
CA SER A 720 -2.91 -5.66 16.29
C SER A 720 -3.86 -6.18 17.37
N ILE A 721 -5.17 -6.13 17.12
CA ILE A 721 -6.20 -6.75 17.96
C ILE A 721 -6.58 -8.08 17.30
N PRO A 722 -6.31 -9.24 17.91
CA PRO A 722 -6.56 -10.54 17.28
C PRO A 722 -7.98 -10.70 16.73
N GLY A 723 -8.10 -11.12 15.47
CA GLY A 723 -9.38 -11.31 14.77
C GLY A 723 -10.09 -10.04 14.31
N TRP A 724 -9.56 -8.85 14.64
CA TRP A 724 -10.15 -7.57 14.29
C TRP A 724 -9.27 -6.79 13.31
N HIS A 725 -9.92 -6.14 12.35
CA HIS A 725 -9.30 -5.14 11.50
C HIS A 725 -9.57 -3.74 12.08
N ARG A 726 -8.49 -3.03 12.42
CA ARG A 726 -8.49 -1.61 12.76
C ARG A 726 -8.62 -0.78 11.48
N THR A 727 -9.73 -0.07 11.34
CA THR A 727 -10.10 0.61 10.08
C THR A 727 -9.41 1.96 9.87
N GLY A 728 -8.89 2.57 10.94
CA GLY A 728 -8.46 3.97 10.97
C GLY A 728 -9.60 4.99 10.80
N ASP A 729 -10.86 4.55 10.75
CA ASP A 729 -12.05 5.40 10.87
C ASP A 729 -12.47 5.47 12.34
N VAL A 730 -13.01 6.61 12.76
CA VAL A 730 -13.47 6.86 14.14
C VAL A 730 -14.99 6.98 14.15
N GLY A 731 -15.61 6.47 15.20
CA GLY A 731 -17.05 6.49 15.36
C GLY A 731 -17.52 5.96 16.70
N HIS A 732 -18.83 5.82 16.84
CA HIS A 732 -19.47 5.17 17.99
C HIS A 732 -20.64 4.30 17.55
N LEU A 733 -21.05 3.37 18.42
CA LEU A 733 -22.33 2.67 18.31
C LEU A 733 -23.38 3.44 19.11
N ASP A 734 -24.57 3.69 18.58
CA ASP A 734 -25.66 4.27 19.37
C ASP A 734 -26.40 3.22 20.22
N ASP A 735 -27.40 3.66 20.98
CA ASP A 735 -28.20 2.79 21.86
C ASP A 735 -28.98 1.70 21.10
N GLN A 736 -29.15 1.84 19.78
CA GLN A 736 -29.78 0.86 18.90
C GLN A 736 -28.75 -0.03 18.19
N GLY A 737 -27.46 0.12 18.50
CA GLY A 737 -26.35 -0.60 17.86
C GLY A 737 -26.03 -0.13 16.45
N ARG A 738 -26.51 1.06 16.02
CA ARG A 738 -26.14 1.64 14.72
C ARG A 738 -24.80 2.34 14.84
N LEU A 739 -23.95 2.15 13.84
CA LEU A 739 -22.65 2.78 13.73
C LEU A 739 -22.79 4.21 13.19
N TRP A 740 -22.13 5.15 13.85
CA TRP A 740 -21.97 6.53 13.44
C TRP A 740 -20.50 6.81 13.12
N VAL A 741 -20.20 7.22 11.89
CA VAL A 741 -18.83 7.55 11.46
C VAL A 741 -18.56 9.03 11.68
N GLU A 742 -17.55 9.33 12.50
CA GLU A 742 -17.19 10.68 12.96
C GLU A 742 -15.92 11.24 12.30
N GLY A 743 -15.23 10.43 11.48
CA GLY A 743 -14.08 10.87 10.71
C GLY A 743 -12.96 9.82 10.65
N ARG A 744 -11.73 10.28 10.48
CA ARG A 744 -10.51 9.44 10.48
C ARG A 744 -9.73 9.66 11.76
N LEU A 745 -9.11 8.61 12.28
CA LEU A 745 -8.29 8.68 13.49
C LEU A 745 -7.16 9.70 13.37
N GLY A 746 -6.50 9.74 12.20
CA GLY A 746 -5.45 10.72 11.90
C GLY A 746 -5.92 12.18 11.76
N HIS A 747 -7.24 12.44 11.79
CA HIS A 747 -7.82 13.78 11.74
C HIS A 747 -8.49 14.19 13.07
N VAL A 748 -8.39 13.36 14.12
CA VAL A 748 -8.88 13.72 15.45
C VAL A 748 -8.02 14.86 16.00
N LEU A 749 -8.69 15.93 16.43
CA LEU A 749 -8.02 17.07 17.05
C LEU A 749 -7.66 16.70 18.50
N ARG A 750 -6.42 16.97 18.88
CA ARG A 750 -5.88 16.73 20.23
C ARG A 750 -5.86 18.05 21.00
N THR A 751 -6.96 18.36 21.69
CA THR A 751 -7.16 19.65 22.36
C THR A 751 -6.96 19.54 23.87
N ALA A 752 -6.85 20.69 24.56
CA ALA A 752 -6.71 20.72 26.01
C ALA A 752 -7.95 20.22 26.77
N THR A 753 -9.11 20.19 26.11
CA THR A 753 -10.37 19.70 26.66
C THR A 753 -10.66 18.24 26.26
N GLY A 754 -9.76 17.62 25.50
CA GLY A 754 -9.89 16.23 25.03
C GLY A 754 -9.84 16.10 23.50
N ALA A 755 -10.07 14.87 23.03
CA ALA A 755 -10.14 14.54 21.63
C ALA A 755 -11.44 15.05 20.99
N ILE A 756 -11.35 15.68 19.81
CA ILE A 756 -12.52 16.17 19.06
C ILE A 756 -12.51 15.54 17.66
N THR A 757 -13.63 14.93 17.28
CA THR A 757 -13.85 14.41 15.93
C THR A 757 -14.43 15.49 15.01
N PRO A 758 -14.05 15.51 13.72
CA PRO A 758 -14.32 16.66 12.86
C PRO A 758 -15.75 16.74 12.31
N VAL A 759 -16.41 15.61 12.05
CA VAL A 759 -17.59 15.57 11.16
C VAL A 759 -18.81 16.34 11.70
N ALA A 760 -19.10 16.27 12.99
CA ALA A 760 -20.23 17.01 13.57
C ALA A 760 -20.08 18.53 13.40
N ALA A 761 -18.89 19.05 13.72
CA ALA A 761 -18.58 20.47 13.56
C ALA A 761 -18.62 20.90 12.08
N GLU A 762 -18.15 20.06 11.18
CA GLU A 762 -18.19 20.31 9.73
C GLU A 762 -19.64 20.43 9.23
N HIS A 763 -20.50 19.47 9.55
CA HIS A 763 -21.93 19.55 9.18
C HIS A 763 -22.64 20.77 9.79
N ALA A 764 -22.32 21.11 11.04
CA ALA A 764 -22.89 22.29 11.68
C ALA A 764 -22.46 23.59 10.97
N ALA A 765 -21.21 23.68 10.52
CA ALA A 765 -20.72 24.79 9.73
C ALA A 765 -21.40 24.85 8.34
N GLU A 766 -21.55 23.70 7.67
CA GLU A 766 -22.19 23.59 6.35
C GLU A 766 -23.67 23.97 6.35
N ALA A 767 -24.35 23.86 7.49
CA ALA A 767 -25.76 24.27 7.65
C ALA A 767 -25.96 25.80 7.68
N VAL A 768 -24.88 26.58 7.78
CA VAL A 768 -24.95 28.05 7.86
C VAL A 768 -25.17 28.64 6.47
N ALA A 769 -26.11 29.58 6.34
CA ALA A 769 -26.37 30.26 5.08
C ALA A 769 -25.12 30.97 4.54
N GLY A 770 -24.73 30.61 3.32
CA GLY A 770 -23.53 31.14 2.66
C GLY A 770 -22.25 30.35 2.94
N ALA A 771 -22.29 29.32 3.79
CA ALA A 771 -21.22 28.32 3.90
C ALA A 771 -21.32 27.30 2.74
N GLY A 772 -20.17 26.86 2.25
CA GLY A 772 -20.02 25.69 1.40
C GLY A 772 -19.46 24.52 2.22
N ARG A 773 -18.77 23.58 1.55
CA ARG A 773 -18.09 22.47 2.21
C ARG A 773 -17.13 22.97 3.29
N ALA A 774 -17.05 22.30 4.43
CA ALA A 774 -16.23 22.70 5.56
C ALA A 774 -15.26 21.60 6.01
N ALA A 775 -14.17 22.03 6.64
CA ALA A 775 -13.17 21.16 7.25
C ALA A 775 -12.81 21.69 8.64
N LEU A 776 -12.91 20.84 9.67
CA LEU A 776 -12.39 21.14 10.99
C LEU A 776 -10.94 20.66 11.07
N VAL A 777 -10.02 21.55 11.45
CA VAL A 777 -8.59 21.24 11.59
C VAL A 777 -8.04 21.73 12.92
N GLY A 778 -7.10 20.97 13.48
CA GLY A 778 -6.35 21.36 14.67
C GLY A 778 -5.12 22.19 14.30
N VAL A 779 -4.92 23.31 15.00
CA VAL A 779 -3.75 24.18 14.83
C VAL A 779 -3.01 24.30 16.16
N GLY A 780 -1.71 24.03 16.14
CA GLY A 780 -0.84 24.10 17.31
C GLY A 780 -0.31 22.72 17.76
N PRO A 781 0.40 22.67 18.89
CA PRO A 781 0.95 21.42 19.42
C PRO A 781 -0.13 20.44 19.88
N ASP A 782 0.13 19.15 19.73
CA ASP A 782 -0.72 18.06 20.24
C ASP A 782 -1.05 18.25 21.73
N GLY A 783 -2.30 17.93 22.11
CA GLY A 783 -2.82 18.13 23.46
C GLY A 783 -3.23 19.58 23.77
N THR A 784 -2.93 20.53 22.89
CA THR A 784 -3.29 21.96 23.04
C THR A 784 -3.80 22.58 21.74
N GLN A 785 -4.17 21.76 20.75
CA GLN A 785 -4.60 22.25 19.45
C GLN A 785 -5.86 23.12 19.58
N ALA A 786 -5.85 24.25 18.88
CA ALA A 786 -7.04 25.09 18.68
C ALA A 786 -7.83 24.59 17.47
N ALA A 787 -9.15 24.46 17.60
CA ALA A 787 -10.01 24.07 16.50
C ALA A 787 -10.26 25.25 15.55
N VAL A 788 -10.05 25.02 14.25
CA VAL A 788 -10.22 26.01 13.19
C VAL A 788 -11.10 25.42 12.09
N VAL A 789 -12.10 26.17 11.65
CA VAL A 789 -12.91 25.81 10.49
C VAL A 789 -12.32 26.44 9.24
N VAL A 790 -12.05 25.63 8.22
CA VAL A 790 -11.69 26.10 6.87
C VAL A 790 -12.81 25.67 5.91
N MET A 791 -13.41 26.60 5.17
CA MET A 791 -14.58 26.28 4.36
C MET A 791 -14.63 27.01 3.01
N GLU A 792 -15.38 26.44 2.08
CA GLU A 792 -15.87 27.14 0.90
C GLU A 792 -17.04 28.07 1.27
N THR A 793 -17.44 28.95 0.36
CA THR A 793 -18.62 29.82 0.55
C THR A 793 -19.55 29.77 -0.66
N VAL A 794 -20.79 30.18 -0.46
CA VAL A 794 -21.81 30.31 -1.52
C VAL A 794 -22.32 31.76 -1.53
N PRO A 795 -21.99 32.59 -2.54
CA PRO A 795 -21.13 32.29 -3.69
C PRO A 795 -19.64 32.08 -3.30
N PRO A 796 -18.82 31.47 -4.18
CA PRO A 796 -17.41 31.16 -3.88
C PRO A 796 -16.58 32.38 -3.46
N ALA A 797 -15.75 32.19 -2.43
CA ALA A 797 -14.83 33.22 -1.95
C ALA A 797 -13.82 33.56 -3.06
N ARG A 798 -13.56 34.85 -3.28
CA ARG A 798 -12.63 35.29 -4.34
C ARG A 798 -11.17 35.01 -4.00
N LYS A 799 -10.82 35.02 -2.72
CA LYS A 799 -9.46 34.83 -2.21
C LYS A 799 -9.52 34.10 -0.87
N PRO A 800 -8.49 33.31 -0.56
CA PRO A 800 -8.38 32.65 0.74
C PRO A 800 -8.08 33.67 1.85
N GLY A 801 -8.55 33.42 3.06
CA GLY A 801 -8.31 34.27 4.23
C GLY A 801 -9.39 34.13 5.31
N PRO A 802 -9.46 35.07 6.28
CA PRO A 802 -10.52 35.07 7.28
C PRO A 802 -11.91 35.24 6.65
N ALA A 803 -12.91 34.54 7.20
CA ALA A 803 -14.31 34.77 6.87
C ALA A 803 -14.75 36.20 7.26
N SER A 804 -15.86 36.69 6.68
CA SER A 804 -16.47 37.94 7.14
C SER A 804 -16.90 37.81 8.61
N SER A 805 -16.91 38.91 9.36
CA SER A 805 -17.26 38.91 10.78
C SER A 805 -18.61 38.25 11.06
N GLU A 806 -19.60 38.52 10.21
CA GLU A 806 -20.94 37.96 10.34
C GLU A 806 -20.96 36.44 10.08
N LEU A 807 -20.36 35.99 8.97
CA LEU A 807 -20.30 34.56 8.65
C LEU A 807 -19.51 33.79 9.72
N ALA A 808 -18.38 34.33 10.16
CA ALA A 808 -17.56 33.73 11.21
C ALA A 808 -18.32 33.61 12.55
N ARG A 809 -19.15 34.59 12.88
CA ARG A 809 -19.98 34.58 14.10
C ARG A 809 -21.08 33.51 14.00
N GLN A 810 -21.75 33.41 12.86
CA GLN A 810 -22.79 32.40 12.63
C GLN A 810 -22.21 30.97 12.65
N VAL A 811 -21.08 30.74 11.96
CA VAL A 811 -20.39 29.46 11.96
C VAL A 811 -19.91 29.07 13.35
N ARG A 812 -19.28 29.98 14.10
CA ARG A 812 -18.89 29.71 15.49
C ARG A 812 -20.08 29.33 16.35
N SER A 813 -21.21 30.03 16.21
CA SER A 813 -22.42 29.72 16.97
C SER A 813 -23.00 28.35 16.61
N ALA A 814 -22.98 27.97 15.33
CA ALA A 814 -23.48 26.67 14.88
C ALA A 814 -22.56 25.53 15.38
N VAL A 815 -21.24 25.71 15.28
CA VAL A 815 -20.26 24.70 15.73
C VAL A 815 -20.21 24.60 17.26
N ALA A 816 -20.38 25.70 17.99
CA ALA A 816 -20.46 25.65 19.46
C ALA A 816 -21.63 24.78 19.97
N ALA A 817 -22.70 24.66 19.19
CA ALA A 817 -23.82 23.77 19.52
C ALA A 817 -23.45 22.27 19.47
N THR A 818 -22.33 21.91 18.83
CA THR A 818 -21.78 20.55 18.84
C THR A 818 -20.80 20.31 19.99
N GLY A 819 -20.62 21.29 20.90
CA GLY A 819 -19.63 21.23 21.98
C GLY A 819 -18.22 21.63 21.60
N THR A 820 -17.99 22.10 20.36
CA THR A 820 -16.67 22.50 19.86
C THR A 820 -16.53 24.01 19.81
N ASP A 821 -15.58 24.57 20.56
CA ASP A 821 -15.23 25.99 20.44
C ASP A 821 -14.22 26.20 19.29
N VAL A 822 -14.50 27.18 18.43
CA VAL A 822 -13.74 27.42 17.20
C VAL A 822 -13.00 28.76 17.29
N ALA A 823 -11.67 28.68 17.32
CA ALA A 823 -10.80 29.84 17.44
C ALA A 823 -10.86 30.74 16.19
N ALA A 824 -10.97 30.15 14.99
CA ALA A 824 -11.00 30.89 13.74
C ALA A 824 -11.87 30.21 12.67
N VAL A 825 -12.46 31.04 11.80
CA VAL A 825 -13.17 30.60 10.59
C VAL A 825 -12.45 31.22 9.39
N LEU A 826 -11.88 30.37 8.56
CA LEU A 826 -11.16 30.72 7.34
C LEU A 826 -11.97 30.27 6.13
N VAL A 827 -11.90 31.05 5.05
CA VAL A 827 -12.52 30.73 3.78
C VAL A 827 -11.48 30.49 2.71
N VAL A 828 -11.79 29.57 1.79
CA VAL A 828 -10.99 29.28 0.61
C VAL A 828 -11.89 29.21 -0.63
N PRO A 829 -11.40 29.52 -1.83
CA PRO A 829 -12.20 29.38 -3.05
C PRO A 829 -12.61 27.93 -3.32
N ASN A 830 -11.70 26.98 -3.04
CA ASN A 830 -11.94 25.54 -3.15
C ASN A 830 -11.11 24.83 -2.07
N LEU A 831 -11.66 23.79 -1.46
CA LEU A 831 -10.94 22.90 -0.57
C LEU A 831 -10.08 21.91 -1.38
N PRO A 832 -8.87 21.56 -0.89
CA PRO A 832 -8.08 20.49 -1.49
C PRO A 832 -8.77 19.15 -1.22
N THR A 833 -9.15 18.44 -2.28
CA THR A 833 -9.80 17.13 -2.18
C THR A 833 -9.14 16.06 -3.06
N ASP A 834 -9.51 14.80 -2.86
CA ASP A 834 -9.07 13.71 -3.74
C ASP A 834 -9.49 13.93 -5.20
N ILE A 835 -8.60 13.56 -6.12
CA ILE A 835 -8.81 13.76 -7.57
C ILE A 835 -9.98 12.91 -8.10
N ARG A 836 -10.25 11.76 -7.48
CA ARG A 836 -11.15 10.74 -8.00
C ARG A 836 -12.63 11.08 -7.82
N HIS A 837 -13.02 11.53 -6.63
CA HIS A 837 -14.43 11.82 -6.32
C HIS A 837 -14.67 13.29 -5.96
N ASN A 838 -13.60 14.09 -5.81
CA ASN A 838 -13.69 15.47 -5.34
C ASN A 838 -14.46 15.56 -4.01
N SER A 839 -14.29 14.57 -3.12
CA SER A 839 -15.12 14.40 -1.92
C SER A 839 -14.33 14.29 -0.62
N LYS A 840 -13.10 13.76 -0.67
CA LYS A 840 -12.26 13.57 0.52
C LYS A 840 -11.31 14.74 0.69
N ILE A 841 -11.54 15.56 1.72
CA ILE A 841 -10.75 16.76 2.04
C ILE A 841 -9.38 16.38 2.64
N ASP A 842 -8.31 17.01 2.15
CA ASP A 842 -6.95 16.91 2.71
C ASP A 842 -6.81 17.83 3.94
N ARG A 843 -7.25 17.33 5.10
CA ARG A 843 -7.24 18.07 6.36
C ARG A 843 -5.83 18.35 6.87
N ALA A 844 -4.85 17.50 6.57
CA ALA A 844 -3.47 17.70 7.00
C ALA A 844 -2.84 18.90 6.28
N ALA A 845 -3.05 19.01 4.96
CA ALA A 845 -2.63 20.19 4.20
C ALA A 845 -3.32 21.46 4.71
N LEU A 846 -4.63 21.39 4.99
CA LEU A 846 -5.38 22.51 5.54
C LEU A 846 -4.93 22.93 6.94
N ALA A 847 -4.59 21.98 7.82
CA ALA A 847 -4.06 22.28 9.15
C ALA A 847 -2.74 23.05 9.06
N GLY A 848 -1.80 22.58 8.21
CA GLY A 848 -0.53 23.27 7.97
C GLY A 848 -0.71 24.66 7.35
N TRP A 849 -1.63 24.78 6.39
CA TRP A 849 -1.99 26.06 5.78
C TRP A 849 -2.63 27.05 6.78
N ALA A 850 -3.55 26.56 7.61
CA ALA A 850 -4.22 27.35 8.63
C ALA A 850 -3.22 27.81 9.70
N ALA A 851 -2.32 26.93 10.14
CA ALA A 851 -1.24 27.28 11.07
C ALA A 851 -0.35 28.40 10.52
N ALA A 852 0.12 28.29 9.28
CA ALA A 852 0.94 29.32 8.64
C ALA A 852 0.18 30.64 8.47
N THR A 853 -1.11 30.57 8.11
CA THR A 853 -1.97 31.74 7.94
C THR A 853 -2.21 32.48 9.25
N LEU A 854 -2.54 31.75 10.32
CA LEU A 854 -2.81 32.32 11.64
C LEU A 854 -1.54 32.83 12.34
N ALA A 855 -0.37 32.30 11.99
CA ALA A 855 0.92 32.82 12.44
C ALA A 855 1.38 34.11 11.70
N GLY A 856 0.52 34.70 10.85
CA GLY A 856 0.84 35.91 10.08
C GLY A 856 1.65 35.66 8.81
N GLY A 857 1.74 34.41 8.36
CA GLY A 857 2.37 34.04 7.09
C GLY A 857 1.59 34.55 5.87
N ARG A 858 2.22 34.47 4.69
CA ARG A 858 1.58 34.91 3.43
C ARG A 858 0.42 33.97 3.07
N ILE A 859 -0.79 34.50 3.05
CA ILE A 859 -2.00 33.76 2.66
C ILE A 859 -1.96 33.44 1.16
N ARG A 860 -1.97 32.14 0.84
CA ARG A 860 -2.04 31.58 -0.52
C ARG A 860 -3.20 30.59 -0.59
N ASN A 861 -3.53 30.10 -1.77
CA ASN A 861 -4.43 28.94 -1.85
C ASN A 861 -3.73 27.73 -1.21
N PRO A 862 -4.45 26.94 -0.40
CA PRO A 862 -3.91 25.72 0.21
C PRO A 862 -3.53 24.67 -0.84
#